data_AF-A0A7C6C955-F1
#
_entry.id   AF-A0A7C6C955-F1
#
_cell.length_a   1.000
_cell.length_b   1.000
_cell.length_c   1.000
_cell.angle_alpha   90.00
_cell.angle_beta   90.00
_cell.angle_gamma   90.00
#
_symmetry.space_group_name_H-M   'P 1'
#
loop_
_entity.id
_entity.type
_entity.pdbx_description
1 polymer ?
#
loop_
_entity_poly.entity_id
_entity_poly.type
_entity_poly.pdbx_seq_one_letter_code
_entity_poly.pdbx_strand_id
1 'polypeptide(L)'
;MKKLTFILLTSLLTLQAYAIDDARMMRFPDINGNLITFVYAGDIWTVDAAGGNARRVTSHPGLELFPKISPDGRWIAFSAEYSGSRQIWVMPAEGGAARQLTFYHSVGEMPPRGGYDHVVLDWSPDSRRILFRANRTSFGERNGRYFTVDLEGGLEEPLPIVNGGFATFSPDGKQLCFTPVDREFRTWKRYKGGRATELWSYDLNKNESRQLTSWAGSDQWPVWHGNDIYYASDRDSRLNIWRHNIETGVEEQITHHTDYDVMWPSGEQGRLVYEMGGALYLLDLSSGENRRVKVGIHYDNPHLQATYRSVKEYVGSYGLSPTGKRALFEARGDIFSVPVEKGEIRNLTRTQGIRELSPVWSPDGKQIAYYSDATGEYELYLLENSDNAEPRQITRGSSAWKHAAEWSPKSSHLVYSDRTMKLWLVDVASGNQKVIDEASADEITDYSFSPDGEWVAYSKTAPNYQSSLWVYNLTSGEKRQLTDATFSDGNPLFSRDGKYLFFLSNRDFNLAFSSFEFDYLYNNATRIYALPLQDDGTTLTPYKEDREPAAEEKAADHKKAEDKEADKVTVAIDFSDINSRIETLPLPAGNYRLLGSVEEGVLYTAGNKVMRYNIKEEKTEEILDGAGNGILAADGKSFIYRRGDAFAVAKNQPGQSVNNGKLDLKQLTMKIDPRKEWEQIYRDAFRIFRDYFYVNNLHGVDWEGIREKYGRLLPHLPSRYDLDYILNEVVSESNTGHAYVDWGDIARVERINGGLLGAELEADLSAKRYRIKKIYPGENWDESRRSPLTESGINVQEGDYLLRINGEELTTTQNPYELLENLGNRHVELTVNSSPSLSGAKRYNVKTITSEQELRYLEWVKSRRELVDRLSGGRIGYIHVPNTAIEGNRELFKGMLAFNHKEALIIDDRYNGGGFIPDRMIDLLNRRTLVYWHRNGLPQPMKSPGIAHDGPKAMLINGYSSSGGDAFPYFFRKTGEGKLIGTRTWGGLVGISGNARLVDGGYISVPRFGIYDEKGEWIIEGIGVYPDIEVVDRPEELAKGNDPSIEKAVELLLEELKQNPVREIETPTPPDRSKWIEVEIE
;
A
#
# COMPACT_ATOMS: atom_id res chain seq x y z
N MET A 1 40.47 -8.45 82.14
CA MET A 1 39.67 -9.23 81.17
C MET A 1 38.41 -8.46 80.85
N LYS A 2 38.04 -8.40 79.56
CA LYS A 2 36.95 -7.65 78.90
C LYS A 2 37.38 -6.33 78.22
N LYS A 3 36.95 -6.23 76.96
CA LYS A 3 37.12 -5.16 75.96
C LYS A 3 38.31 -5.30 75.01
N LEU A 4 38.31 -6.33 74.16
CA LEU A 4 38.94 -6.25 72.83
C LEU A 4 38.46 -7.39 71.91
N THR A 5 37.15 -7.52 71.71
CA THR A 5 36.58 -8.48 70.73
C THR A 5 35.14 -8.11 70.38
N PHE A 6 34.90 -6.92 69.80
CA PHE A 6 33.59 -6.62 69.19
C PHE A 6 33.61 -5.46 68.19
N ILE A 7 34.72 -5.27 67.46
CA ILE A 7 34.78 -4.35 66.31
C ILE A 7 35.64 -5.02 65.24
N LEU A 8 35.16 -6.12 64.66
CA LEU A 8 35.71 -6.67 63.43
C LEU A 8 34.67 -7.48 62.64
N LEU A 9 33.39 -7.12 62.78
CA LEU A 9 32.27 -7.79 62.11
C LEU A 9 31.13 -6.83 61.74
N THR A 10 31.46 -5.64 61.22
CA THR A 10 30.49 -4.69 60.63
C THR A 10 31.08 -3.89 59.45
N SER A 11 32.05 -4.47 58.75
CA SER A 11 32.47 -4.03 57.42
C SER A 11 32.13 -5.09 56.38
N LEU A 12 30.91 -5.61 56.43
CA LEU A 12 30.24 -6.14 55.24
C LEU A 12 29.68 -4.90 54.53
N LEU A 13 30.47 -4.34 53.63
CA LEU A 13 29.97 -3.56 52.51
C LEU A 13 28.98 -4.48 51.78
N THR A 14 27.70 -4.39 52.13
CA THR A 14 26.62 -4.84 51.27
C THR A 14 26.63 -3.90 50.07
N LEU A 15 27.49 -4.19 49.09
CA LEU A 15 27.23 -3.86 47.70
C LEU A 15 25.93 -4.60 47.37
N GLN A 16 24.78 -3.95 47.60
CA GLN A 16 23.58 -4.30 46.87
C GLN A 16 23.90 -4.00 45.41
N ALA A 17 24.36 -5.02 44.69
CA ALA A 17 24.31 -5.01 43.25
C ALA A 17 22.83 -4.91 42.89
N TYR A 18 22.35 -3.68 42.63
CA TYR A 18 21.08 -3.51 41.96
C TYR A 18 21.21 -4.23 40.62
N ALA A 19 20.43 -5.30 40.43
CA ALA A 19 20.34 -5.96 39.14
C ALA A 19 19.86 -4.90 38.14
N ILE A 20 20.73 -4.56 37.17
CA ILE A 20 20.35 -3.68 36.07
C ILE A 20 19.20 -4.37 35.33
N ASP A 21 18.06 -3.67 35.25
CA ASP A 21 16.97 -4.11 34.39
C ASP A 21 17.48 -4.12 32.95
N ASP A 22 17.22 -5.20 32.22
CA ASP A 22 17.95 -5.52 31.00
C ASP A 22 17.05 -5.27 29.79
N ALA A 23 17.03 -4.01 29.35
CA ALA A 23 16.06 -3.50 28.39
C ALA A 23 16.15 -4.15 26.99
N ARG A 24 14.96 -4.23 26.38
CA ARG A 24 14.57 -4.56 24.98
C ARG A 24 14.80 -3.46 23.93
N MET A 25 14.49 -3.80 22.68
CA MET A 25 14.04 -2.89 21.63
C MET A 25 14.92 -1.66 21.38
N MET A 26 16.23 -1.77 21.59
CA MET A 26 17.18 -0.70 21.27
C MET A 26 17.58 -0.84 19.79
N ARG A 27 17.39 0.24 19.02
CA ARG A 27 17.55 0.24 17.55
C ARG A 27 18.47 1.35 17.07
N PHE A 28 18.95 1.23 15.83
CA PHE A 28 19.79 2.24 15.15
C PHE A 28 20.97 2.76 16.01
N PRO A 29 21.79 1.88 16.59
CA PRO A 29 22.85 2.31 17.48
C PRO A 29 24.04 2.91 16.72
N ASP A 30 24.83 3.72 17.42
CA ASP A 30 26.13 4.21 16.97
C ASP A 30 27.09 4.37 18.16
N ILE A 31 28.39 4.24 17.92
CA ILE A 31 29.43 4.33 18.96
C ILE A 31 30.63 5.17 18.52
N ASN A 32 31.03 6.09 19.40
CA ASN A 32 32.34 6.73 19.32
C ASN A 32 32.97 6.78 20.72
N GLY A 33 34.20 6.27 20.83
CA GLY A 33 34.89 6.12 22.11
C GLY A 33 34.09 5.24 23.08
N ASN A 34 33.72 5.81 24.24
CA ASN A 34 32.92 5.11 25.26
C ASN A 34 31.43 5.48 25.23
N LEU A 35 30.98 6.33 24.30
CA LEU A 35 29.59 6.74 24.22
C LEU A 35 28.87 5.92 23.15
N ILE A 36 27.80 5.23 23.55
CA ILE A 36 26.84 4.61 22.64
C ILE A 36 25.59 5.48 22.60
N THR A 37 25.10 5.79 21.39
CA THR A 37 23.77 6.36 21.15
C THR A 37 22.88 5.33 20.48
N PHE A 38 21.57 5.36 20.74
CA PHE A 38 20.59 4.45 20.15
C PHE A 38 19.17 5.01 20.26
N VAL A 39 18.23 4.42 19.52
CA VAL A 39 16.80 4.73 19.56
C VAL A 39 16.06 3.74 20.46
N TYR A 40 15.19 4.24 21.32
CA TYR A 40 14.27 3.44 22.14
C TYR A 40 12.95 4.20 22.33
N ALA A 41 11.83 3.54 22.04
CA ALA A 41 10.48 4.11 22.08
C ALA A 41 10.27 5.33 21.15
N GLY A 42 11.05 5.44 20.08
CA GLY A 42 11.02 6.58 19.15
C GLY A 42 11.93 7.74 19.52
N ASP A 43 12.62 7.67 20.68
CA ASP A 43 13.55 8.70 21.15
C ASP A 43 15.01 8.27 21.11
N ILE A 44 15.94 9.23 21.13
CA ILE A 44 17.38 9.00 21.22
C ILE A 44 17.83 8.92 22.69
N TRP A 45 18.66 7.93 22.97
CA TRP A 45 19.23 7.61 24.27
C TRP A 45 20.74 7.44 24.17
N THR A 46 21.44 7.65 25.28
CA THR A 46 22.89 7.48 25.39
C THR A 46 23.26 6.59 26.57
N VAL A 47 24.30 5.77 26.43
CA VAL A 47 24.84 4.90 27.48
C VAL A 47 26.36 4.72 27.33
N ASP A 48 27.06 4.38 28.42
CA ASP A 48 28.47 4.01 28.35
C ASP A 48 28.66 2.65 27.63
N ALA A 49 29.77 2.48 26.91
CA ALA A 49 30.11 1.24 26.21
C ALA A 49 30.24 0.02 27.14
N ALA A 50 30.50 0.21 28.43
CA ALA A 50 30.45 -0.84 29.45
C ALA A 50 29.01 -1.29 29.77
N GLY A 51 28.00 -0.50 29.42
CA GLY A 51 26.60 -0.65 29.83
C GLY A 51 26.27 0.19 31.05
N GLY A 52 25.09 -0.04 31.64
CA GLY A 52 24.57 0.71 32.78
C GLY A 52 23.25 1.40 32.47
N ASN A 53 22.94 2.47 33.21
CA ASN A 53 21.70 3.22 33.02
C ASN A 53 21.83 4.17 31.84
N ALA A 54 20.94 4.04 30.87
CA ALA A 54 20.86 4.95 29.74
C ALA A 54 20.18 6.27 30.14
N ARG A 55 20.52 7.32 29.40
CA ARG A 55 19.95 8.66 29.54
C ARG A 55 19.26 9.07 28.24
N ARG A 56 17.97 9.43 28.34
CA ARG A 56 17.18 10.00 27.25
C ARG A 56 17.70 11.40 26.92
N VAL A 57 17.92 11.70 25.64
CA VAL A 57 18.42 13.01 25.17
C VAL A 57 17.43 13.77 24.29
N THR A 58 16.40 13.10 23.75
CA THR A 58 15.29 13.73 23.02
C THR A 58 13.93 13.37 23.61
N SER A 59 12.88 14.15 23.34
CA SER A 59 11.55 13.88 23.92
C SER A 59 10.37 14.48 23.12
N HIS A 60 10.37 14.35 21.81
CA HIS A 60 9.29 14.87 20.95
C HIS A 60 8.17 13.83 20.73
N PRO A 61 6.94 14.23 20.37
CA PRO A 61 5.89 13.27 19.99
C PRO A 61 6.16 12.49 18.69
N GLY A 62 7.04 13.01 17.83
CA GLY A 62 7.46 12.38 16.57
C GLY A 62 8.71 11.52 16.72
N LEU A 63 9.09 10.81 15.65
CA LEU A 63 10.23 9.89 15.70
C LEU A 63 11.57 10.63 15.53
N GLU A 64 12.52 10.30 16.39
CA GLU A 64 13.93 10.70 16.25
C GLU A 64 14.78 9.46 15.96
N LEU A 65 15.40 9.43 14.77
CA LEU A 65 15.99 8.24 14.18
C LEU A 65 17.42 8.48 13.69
N PHE A 66 18.17 7.39 13.49
CA PHE A 66 19.51 7.38 12.90
C PHE A 66 20.53 8.31 13.58
N PRO A 67 20.70 8.26 14.92
CA PRO A 67 21.70 9.08 15.58
C PRO A 67 23.11 8.67 15.16
N LYS A 68 23.96 9.65 14.84
CA LYS A 68 25.39 9.47 14.55
C LYS A 68 26.23 10.45 15.38
N ILE A 69 27.22 9.94 16.09
CA ILE A 69 28.14 10.74 16.91
C ILE A 69 29.25 11.29 16.01
N SER A 70 29.58 12.57 16.13
CA SER A 70 30.69 13.16 15.38
C SER A 70 32.03 12.52 15.73
N PRO A 71 33.02 12.48 14.82
CA PRO A 71 34.34 11.89 15.10
C PRO A 71 35.06 12.49 16.31
N ASP A 72 34.86 13.79 16.56
CA ASP A 72 35.37 14.49 17.75
C ASP A 72 34.59 14.23 19.05
N GLY A 73 33.48 13.49 18.98
CA GLY A 73 32.63 13.07 20.09
C GLY A 73 31.72 14.17 20.66
N ARG A 74 31.65 15.35 20.04
CA ARG A 74 30.96 16.53 20.61
C ARG A 74 29.51 16.67 20.19
N TRP A 75 29.11 16.07 19.08
CA TRP A 75 27.79 16.27 18.47
C TRP A 75 27.11 14.95 18.16
N ILE A 76 25.77 14.97 18.19
CA ILE A 76 24.91 13.91 17.65
C ILE A 76 24.09 14.54 16.52
N ALA A 77 24.24 14.02 15.30
CA ALA A 77 23.35 14.31 14.19
C ALA A 77 22.27 13.23 14.11
N PHE A 78 21.04 13.61 13.78
CA PHE A 78 19.91 12.68 13.73
C PHE A 78 18.79 13.19 12.84
N SER A 79 17.88 12.30 12.47
CA SER A 79 16.68 12.60 11.69
C SER A 79 15.49 12.80 12.61
N ALA A 80 14.78 13.94 12.51
CA ALA A 80 13.64 14.23 13.40
C ALA A 80 12.54 15.05 12.74
N GLU A 81 11.32 14.93 13.29
CA GLU A 81 10.08 15.54 12.77
C GLU A 81 9.65 16.82 13.51
N TYR A 82 10.60 17.54 14.14
CA TYR A 82 10.27 18.68 15.02
C TYR A 82 9.59 19.83 14.27
N SER A 83 9.88 20.00 12.99
CA SER A 83 9.27 21.01 12.10
C SER A 83 8.05 20.48 11.33
N GLY A 84 7.47 19.34 11.75
CA GLY A 84 6.35 18.69 11.06
C GLY A 84 6.75 17.87 9.84
N SER A 85 7.98 17.96 9.37
CA SER A 85 8.54 17.04 8.38
C SER A 85 9.88 16.51 8.87
N ARG A 86 10.29 15.32 8.41
CA ARG A 86 11.58 14.76 8.83
C ARG A 86 12.72 15.55 8.19
N GLN A 87 13.57 16.10 9.04
CA GLN A 87 14.74 16.90 8.67
C GLN A 87 15.98 16.40 9.41
N ILE A 88 17.15 16.90 9.02
CA ILE A 88 18.42 16.64 9.73
C ILE A 88 18.59 17.66 10.84
N TRP A 89 18.88 17.17 12.04
CA TRP A 89 19.10 17.95 13.25
C TRP A 89 20.43 17.61 13.87
N VAL A 90 20.97 18.53 14.65
CA VAL A 90 22.19 18.33 15.43
C VAL A 90 22.02 18.84 16.86
N MET A 91 22.63 18.17 17.82
CA MET A 91 22.68 18.60 19.22
C MET A 91 24.02 18.21 19.88
N PRO A 92 24.40 18.84 21.01
CA PRO A 92 25.57 18.39 21.77
C PRO A 92 25.42 16.93 22.20
N ALA A 93 26.50 16.15 22.19
CA ALA A 93 26.48 14.72 22.57
C ALA A 93 26.09 14.50 24.05
N GLU A 94 26.37 15.50 24.90
CA GLU A 94 25.89 15.54 26.29
C GLU A 94 24.41 15.98 26.40
N GLY A 95 23.68 16.12 25.30
CA GLY A 95 22.29 16.60 25.27
C GLY A 95 22.20 18.14 25.33
N GLY A 96 21.02 18.68 25.04
CA GLY A 96 20.80 20.12 24.98
C GLY A 96 19.77 20.50 23.90
N ALA A 97 19.77 21.77 23.50
CA ALA A 97 18.90 22.23 22.41
C ALA A 97 19.38 21.68 21.06
N ALA A 98 18.45 21.09 20.30
CA ALA A 98 18.71 20.67 18.92
C ALA A 98 18.56 21.85 17.95
N ARG A 99 19.32 21.82 16.85
CA ARG A 99 19.25 22.79 15.75
C ARG A 99 18.98 22.08 14.42
N GLN A 100 18.05 22.62 13.64
CA GLN A 100 17.72 22.14 12.30
C GLN A 100 18.82 22.53 11.32
N LEU A 101 19.17 21.61 10.42
CA LEU A 101 20.17 21.83 9.36
C LEU A 101 19.56 21.82 7.96
N THR A 102 18.43 21.13 7.75
CA THR A 102 17.79 21.01 6.42
C THR A 102 16.33 21.44 6.47
N PHE A 103 15.81 21.93 5.34
CA PHE A 103 14.48 22.58 5.28
C PHE A 103 13.65 22.16 4.05
N TYR A 104 14.26 21.51 3.05
CA TYR A 104 13.54 21.03 1.88
C TYR A 104 12.80 19.73 2.19
N HIS A 105 11.57 19.61 1.70
CA HIS A 105 10.87 18.34 1.70
C HIS A 105 9.94 18.25 0.47
N SER A 106 10.02 17.16 -0.28
CA SER A 106 9.04 16.83 -1.34
C SER A 106 8.23 15.59 -0.99
N VAL A 107 8.87 14.64 -0.31
CA VAL A 107 8.30 13.35 0.05
C VAL A 107 7.59 13.47 1.40
N GLY A 108 6.45 12.79 1.53
CA GLY A 108 5.67 12.74 2.76
C GLY A 108 6.02 11.55 3.66
N GLU A 109 5.15 11.27 4.62
CA GLU A 109 5.22 10.04 5.40
C GLU A 109 5.10 8.83 4.46
N MET A 110 5.98 7.84 4.66
CA MET A 110 5.98 6.58 3.91
C MET A 110 5.58 5.44 4.85
N PRO A 111 5.00 4.34 4.33
CA PRO A 111 4.84 3.12 5.13
C PRO A 111 6.21 2.62 5.62
N PRO A 112 6.29 1.80 6.69
CA PRO A 112 7.56 1.30 7.25
C PRO A 112 8.48 0.69 6.18
N ARG A 113 7.92 -0.15 5.31
CA ARG A 113 8.64 -0.80 4.19
C ARG A 113 9.20 0.18 3.15
N GLY A 114 8.66 1.40 3.12
CA GLY A 114 9.07 2.49 2.23
C GLY A 114 10.37 3.14 2.70
N GLY A 115 10.80 2.86 3.93
CA GLY A 115 11.94 3.49 4.56
C GLY A 115 11.62 4.89 5.05
N TYR A 116 12.68 5.65 5.32
CA TYR A 116 12.60 7.00 5.85
C TYR A 116 13.28 7.97 4.89
N ASP A 117 12.72 9.18 4.75
CA ASP A 117 13.40 10.30 4.09
C ASP A 117 14.34 11.01 5.08
N HIS A 118 15.34 11.75 4.57
CA HIS A 118 16.35 12.48 5.35
C HIS A 118 17.05 11.60 6.40
N VAL A 119 17.70 10.52 5.97
CA VAL A 119 18.43 9.56 6.82
C VAL A 119 19.86 10.02 7.02
N VAL A 120 20.27 10.25 8.27
CA VAL A 120 21.69 10.50 8.60
C VAL A 120 22.49 9.22 8.43
N LEU A 121 23.62 9.30 7.72
CA LEU A 121 24.44 8.13 7.39
C LEU A 121 25.78 8.16 8.11
N ASP A 122 26.49 9.30 8.04
CA ASP A 122 27.87 9.40 8.51
C ASP A 122 28.30 10.87 8.73
N TRP A 123 29.49 11.07 9.28
CA TRP A 123 30.15 12.37 9.41
C TRP A 123 31.40 12.45 8.54
N SER A 124 31.76 13.65 8.07
CA SER A 124 33.09 13.86 7.51
C SER A 124 34.16 13.68 8.59
N PRO A 125 35.37 13.16 8.25
CA PRO A 125 36.41 12.88 9.25
C PRO A 125 36.86 14.09 10.09
N ASP A 126 36.62 15.31 9.61
CA ASP A 126 36.92 16.56 10.31
C ASP A 126 35.79 17.07 11.23
N SER A 127 34.70 16.28 11.39
CA SER A 127 33.51 16.62 12.19
C SER A 127 32.75 17.87 11.72
N ARG A 128 32.95 18.33 10.47
CA ARG A 128 32.30 19.55 9.96
C ARG A 128 31.05 19.33 9.12
N ARG A 129 30.94 18.19 8.43
CA ARG A 129 29.81 17.92 7.52
C ARG A 129 29.13 16.63 7.89
N ILE A 130 27.81 16.62 7.75
CA ILE A 130 26.96 15.45 7.94
C ILE A 130 26.62 14.89 6.56
N LEU A 131 26.91 13.61 6.33
CA LEU A 131 26.41 12.86 5.18
C LEU A 131 25.02 12.34 5.49
N PHE A 132 24.07 12.66 4.61
CA PHE A 132 22.72 12.15 4.71
C PHE A 132 22.17 11.75 3.34
N ARG A 133 21.13 10.93 3.37
CA ARG A 133 20.37 10.51 2.20
C ARG A 133 19.00 11.14 2.24
N ALA A 134 18.57 11.72 1.12
CA ALA A 134 17.23 12.26 0.94
C ALA A 134 16.60 11.77 -0.36
N ASN A 135 15.28 11.58 -0.34
CA ASN A 135 14.48 11.03 -1.44
C ASN A 135 14.17 12.09 -2.50
N ARG A 136 15.22 12.69 -3.05
CA ARG A 136 15.19 13.76 -4.06
C ARG A 136 15.69 13.25 -5.41
N THR A 137 15.10 12.17 -5.89
CA THR A 137 15.46 11.53 -7.17
C THR A 137 14.43 11.84 -8.27
N SER A 138 14.72 11.45 -9.50
CA SER A 138 13.84 11.67 -10.65
C SER A 138 12.93 10.49 -10.99
N PHE A 139 13.07 9.35 -10.30
CA PHE A 139 12.41 8.09 -10.68
C PHE A 139 11.58 7.48 -9.55
N GLY A 140 11.47 8.14 -8.39
CA GLY A 140 10.50 7.75 -7.38
C GLY A 140 10.78 8.29 -5.98
N GLU A 141 9.71 8.38 -5.19
CA GLU A 141 9.73 8.81 -3.78
C GLU A 141 10.47 7.85 -2.82
N ARG A 142 10.83 6.65 -3.28
CA ARG A 142 11.45 5.58 -2.46
C ARG A 142 12.95 5.39 -2.70
N ASN A 143 13.51 6.22 -3.56
CA ASN A 143 14.93 6.19 -3.89
C ASN A 143 15.57 7.45 -3.33
N GLY A 144 16.75 7.30 -2.75
CA GLY A 144 17.46 8.41 -2.14
C GLY A 144 18.78 8.70 -2.83
N ARG A 145 19.21 9.95 -2.69
CA ARG A 145 20.47 10.48 -3.17
C ARG A 145 21.24 11.06 -1.99
N TYR A 146 22.56 11.07 -2.09
CA TYR A 146 23.45 11.56 -1.04
C TYR A 146 23.67 13.07 -1.11
N PHE A 147 23.67 13.69 0.07
CA PHE A 147 23.94 15.10 0.30
C PHE A 147 24.87 15.26 1.49
N THR A 148 25.61 16.36 1.52
CA THR A 148 26.29 16.84 2.71
C THR A 148 25.72 18.18 3.16
N VAL A 149 25.61 18.38 4.47
CA VAL A 149 25.28 19.69 5.06
C VAL A 149 26.34 20.05 6.11
N ASP A 150 26.72 21.33 6.16
CA ASP A 150 27.68 21.83 7.15
C ASP A 150 27.05 21.85 8.55
N LEU A 151 27.86 21.62 9.57
CA LEU A 151 27.47 21.67 10.97
C LEU A 151 26.82 23.03 11.30
N GLU A 152 27.33 24.13 10.75
CA GLU A 152 26.78 25.47 10.97
C GLU A 152 25.50 25.76 10.16
N GLY A 153 25.07 24.83 9.30
CA GLY A 153 23.90 24.97 8.42
C GLY A 153 24.25 25.52 7.04
N GLY A 154 23.23 25.95 6.29
CA GLY A 154 23.37 26.41 4.90
C GLY A 154 22.64 25.51 3.91
N LEU A 155 22.86 25.74 2.61
CA LEU A 155 22.28 24.90 1.56
C LEU A 155 23.06 23.58 1.45
N GLU A 156 22.33 22.47 1.45
CA GLU A 156 22.86 21.13 1.28
C GLU A 156 23.50 20.92 -0.10
N GLU A 157 24.63 20.22 -0.13
CA GLU A 157 25.42 19.95 -1.33
C GLU A 157 25.20 18.51 -1.81
N PRO A 158 24.71 18.27 -3.04
CA PRO A 158 24.55 16.92 -3.55
C PRO A 158 25.90 16.29 -3.91
N LEU A 159 26.06 14.99 -3.64
CA LEU A 159 27.19 14.22 -4.17
C LEU A 159 26.93 13.77 -5.63
N PRO A 160 27.98 13.41 -6.41
CA PRO A 160 27.84 13.01 -7.81
C PRO A 160 26.96 11.77 -8.03
N ILE A 161 26.92 10.87 -7.06
CA ILE A 161 26.17 9.61 -7.11
C ILE A 161 24.66 9.92 -7.19
N VAL A 162 23.99 9.37 -8.21
CA VAL A 162 22.59 9.73 -8.53
C VAL A 162 21.56 9.01 -7.67
N ASN A 163 21.92 7.88 -7.06
CA ASN A 163 21.08 7.06 -6.19
C ASN A 163 21.94 6.12 -5.33
N GLY A 164 21.52 5.85 -4.09
CA GLY A 164 22.00 4.71 -3.31
C GLY A 164 21.22 4.50 -2.00
N GLY A 165 21.53 3.42 -1.29
CA GLY A 165 21.08 3.07 0.05
C GLY A 165 22.01 3.62 1.13
N PHE A 166 22.41 2.82 2.12
CA PHE A 166 23.35 3.27 3.16
C PHE A 166 24.78 3.43 2.65
N ALA A 167 25.52 4.36 3.27
CA ALA A 167 26.88 4.70 2.88
C ALA A 167 27.73 5.19 4.06
N THR A 168 29.05 5.11 3.92
CA THR A 168 30.06 5.59 4.87
C THR A 168 31.27 6.17 4.14
N PHE A 169 31.92 7.17 4.73
CA PHE A 169 33.15 7.74 4.20
C PHE A 169 34.36 6.83 4.43
N SER A 170 35.35 6.92 3.54
CA SER A 170 36.69 6.44 3.87
C SER A 170 37.29 7.24 5.03
N PRO A 171 38.26 6.68 5.79
CA PRO A 171 38.91 7.39 6.90
C PRO A 171 39.54 8.74 6.52
N ASP A 172 39.90 8.93 5.24
CA ASP A 172 40.45 10.17 4.71
C ASP A 172 39.42 11.07 4.01
N GLY A 173 38.16 10.66 3.96
CA GLY A 173 37.03 11.40 3.39
C GLY A 173 37.04 11.54 1.87
N LYS A 174 37.96 10.85 1.17
CA LYS A 174 38.10 10.94 -0.30
C LYS A 174 37.24 9.95 -1.07
N GLN A 175 36.76 8.91 -0.41
CA GLN A 175 35.93 7.88 -1.02
C GLN A 175 34.67 7.65 -0.19
N LEU A 176 33.69 7.02 -0.82
CA LEU A 176 32.46 6.55 -0.20
C LEU A 176 32.31 5.05 -0.44
N CYS A 177 32.01 4.26 0.58
CA CYS A 177 31.50 2.90 0.42
C CYS A 177 29.98 2.94 0.58
N PHE A 178 29.23 2.36 -0.36
CA PHE A 178 27.78 2.47 -0.39
C PHE A 178 27.11 1.27 -1.06
N THR A 179 25.80 1.14 -0.85
CA THR A 179 24.94 0.22 -1.61
C THR A 179 24.27 0.97 -2.77
N PRO A 180 24.40 0.56 -4.04
CA PRO A 180 23.72 1.23 -5.16
C PRO A 180 22.19 1.08 -5.15
N VAL A 181 21.68 0.09 -4.39
CA VAL A 181 20.26 -0.20 -4.23
C VAL A 181 19.91 -0.13 -2.74
N ASP A 182 18.85 0.60 -2.41
CA ASP A 182 18.21 0.57 -1.07
C ASP A 182 17.33 -0.68 -0.92
N ARG A 183 17.50 -1.41 0.18
CA ARG A 183 16.58 -2.47 0.64
C ARG A 183 16.46 -2.62 2.16
N GLU A 184 17.07 -1.74 2.94
CA GLU A 184 17.35 -1.93 4.36
C GLU A 184 16.08 -2.00 5.23
N PHE A 185 14.96 -1.50 4.72
CA PHE A 185 13.65 -1.51 5.39
C PHE A 185 12.66 -2.52 4.80
N ARG A 186 13.09 -3.38 3.86
CA ARG A 186 12.21 -4.35 3.20
C ARG A 186 11.98 -5.57 4.07
N THR A 187 10.76 -6.06 4.04
CA THR A 187 10.26 -7.20 4.81
C THR A 187 10.50 -8.54 4.11
N TRP A 188 11.75 -8.83 3.75
CA TRP A 188 12.08 -10.04 3.00
C TRP A 188 13.49 -10.55 3.37
N LYS A 189 13.56 -11.52 4.29
CA LYS A 189 14.82 -12.16 4.69
C LYS A 189 15.26 -13.19 3.66
N ARG A 190 16.58 -13.39 3.51
CA ARG A 190 17.22 -14.34 2.55
C ARG A 190 16.89 -14.08 1.08
N TYR A 191 16.56 -12.83 0.77
CA TYR A 191 16.15 -12.40 -0.56
C TYR A 191 17.32 -12.45 -1.54
N LYS A 192 17.05 -12.95 -2.76
CA LYS A 192 18.04 -13.13 -3.82
C LYS A 192 17.62 -12.52 -5.16
N GLY A 193 16.58 -11.69 -5.19
CA GLY A 193 16.13 -11.02 -6.42
C GLY A 193 17.04 -9.87 -6.83
N GLY A 194 16.67 -9.13 -7.88
CA GLY A 194 17.51 -8.08 -8.48
C GLY A 194 17.80 -6.85 -7.63
N ARG A 195 17.19 -6.71 -6.45
CA ARG A 195 17.53 -5.66 -5.46
C ARG A 195 18.46 -6.14 -4.36
N ALA A 196 18.98 -7.36 -4.45
CA ALA A 196 19.91 -7.89 -3.47
C ALA A 196 21.12 -6.95 -3.45
N THR A 197 21.49 -6.49 -2.26
CA THR A 197 22.42 -5.37 -2.12
C THR A 197 23.85 -5.85 -2.18
N GLU A 198 24.69 -5.03 -2.76
CA GLU A 198 26.13 -5.23 -2.90
C GLU A 198 26.87 -3.94 -2.56
N LEU A 199 28.14 -4.06 -2.18
CA LEU A 199 28.95 -2.91 -1.78
C LEU A 199 29.76 -2.38 -2.96
N TRP A 200 29.79 -1.07 -3.09
CA TRP A 200 30.58 -0.34 -4.08
C TRP A 200 31.39 0.76 -3.39
N SER A 201 32.59 1.02 -3.90
CA SER A 201 33.38 2.21 -3.57
C SER A 201 33.24 3.27 -4.67
N TYR A 202 33.19 4.54 -4.28
CA TYR A 202 33.24 5.69 -5.18
C TYR A 202 34.38 6.64 -4.79
N ASP A 203 35.29 6.94 -5.71
CA ASP A 203 36.33 7.95 -5.52
C ASP A 203 35.76 9.32 -5.88
N LEU A 204 35.58 10.18 -4.86
CA LEU A 204 34.95 11.50 -5.01
C LEU A 204 35.83 12.49 -5.78
N ASN A 205 37.14 12.24 -5.87
CA ASN A 205 38.06 13.11 -6.61
C ASN A 205 38.19 12.69 -8.08
N LYS A 206 38.29 11.37 -8.33
CA LYS A 206 38.43 10.84 -9.68
C LYS A 206 37.10 10.68 -10.40
N ASN A 207 36.00 10.65 -9.65
CA ASN A 207 34.66 10.37 -10.16
C ASN A 207 34.61 9.00 -10.85
N GLU A 208 35.06 7.98 -10.13
CA GLU A 208 35.13 6.58 -10.57
C GLU A 208 34.51 5.67 -9.50
N SER A 209 33.83 4.60 -9.92
CA SER A 209 33.28 3.62 -9.00
C SER A 209 33.80 2.20 -9.26
N ARG A 210 33.77 1.36 -8.21
CA ARG A 210 34.19 -0.03 -8.24
C ARG A 210 33.29 -0.88 -7.35
N GLN A 211 32.77 -1.97 -7.90
CA GLN A 211 32.08 -3.02 -7.14
C GLN A 211 33.08 -3.77 -6.26
N LEU A 212 32.74 -3.97 -4.99
CA LEU A 212 33.57 -4.62 -3.97
C LEU A 212 33.09 -6.04 -3.66
N THR A 213 31.78 -6.26 -3.63
CA THR A 213 31.17 -7.56 -3.34
C THR A 213 30.23 -8.00 -4.46
N SER A 214 30.01 -9.31 -4.59
CA SER A 214 29.17 -9.92 -5.64
C SER A 214 28.31 -11.07 -5.13
N TRP A 215 27.95 -11.04 -3.85
CA TRP A 215 27.10 -12.06 -3.23
C TRP A 215 25.67 -11.97 -3.80
N ALA A 216 25.02 -13.12 -3.99
CA ALA A 216 23.67 -13.17 -4.57
C ALA A 216 22.56 -12.71 -3.59
N GLY A 217 22.85 -12.71 -2.29
CA GLY A 217 21.97 -12.21 -1.23
C GLY A 217 22.32 -10.77 -0.85
N SER A 218 22.17 -10.41 0.42
CA SER A 218 22.28 -9.01 0.85
C SER A 218 23.59 -8.72 1.57
N ASP A 219 24.38 -7.78 1.07
CA ASP A 219 25.48 -7.12 1.78
C ASP A 219 25.07 -5.66 2.10
N GLN A 220 24.98 -5.26 3.37
CA GLN A 220 24.37 -3.98 3.82
C GLN A 220 25.10 -3.31 4.97
N TRP A 221 24.79 -2.01 5.19
CA TRP A 221 25.31 -1.17 6.28
C TRP A 221 26.84 -1.18 6.38
N PRO A 222 27.54 -0.66 5.35
CA PRO A 222 29.00 -0.60 5.39
C PRO A 222 29.50 0.34 6.49
N VAL A 223 30.56 -0.06 7.16
CA VAL A 223 31.36 0.76 8.08
C VAL A 223 32.84 0.63 7.71
N TRP A 224 33.52 1.75 7.47
CA TRP A 224 34.90 1.75 7.00
C TRP A 224 35.89 1.95 8.14
N HIS A 225 36.83 1.01 8.32
CA HIS A 225 37.91 1.13 9.30
C HIS A 225 39.26 0.70 8.71
N GLY A 226 40.20 1.65 8.59
CA GLY A 226 41.50 1.40 7.97
C GLY A 226 41.34 0.93 6.51
N ASN A 227 41.87 -0.26 6.20
CA ASN A 227 41.76 -0.89 4.88
C ASN A 227 40.59 -1.88 4.78
N ASP A 228 39.75 -1.95 5.81
CA ASP A 228 38.65 -2.91 5.90
C ASP A 228 37.29 -2.21 5.86
N ILE A 229 36.34 -2.85 5.20
CA ILE A 229 34.92 -2.50 5.24
C ILE A 229 34.20 -3.61 5.99
N TYR A 230 33.53 -3.27 7.09
CA TYR A 230 32.67 -4.16 7.85
C TYR A 230 31.23 -3.95 7.42
N TYR A 231 30.46 -5.03 7.30
CA TYR A 231 29.08 -4.98 6.79
C TYR A 231 28.27 -6.17 7.28
N ALA A 232 26.94 -6.07 7.22
CA ALA A 232 26.05 -7.19 7.51
C ALA A 232 25.79 -8.01 6.23
N SER A 233 25.89 -9.33 6.31
CA SER A 233 25.65 -10.23 5.17
C SER A 233 24.92 -11.51 5.56
N ASP A 234 24.01 -11.97 4.69
CA ASP A 234 23.14 -13.15 4.91
C ASP A 234 23.67 -14.46 4.29
N ARG A 235 24.97 -14.52 3.99
CA ARG A 235 25.65 -15.68 3.37
C ARG A 235 25.44 -17.00 4.10
N ASP A 236 25.27 -16.97 5.42
CA ASP A 236 24.98 -18.14 6.26
C ASP A 236 23.51 -18.20 6.71
N SER A 237 22.60 -17.56 5.97
CA SER A 237 21.15 -17.47 6.22
C SER A 237 20.73 -16.57 7.40
N ARG A 238 21.66 -15.89 8.07
CA ARG A 238 21.36 -14.82 9.01
C ARG A 238 22.26 -13.64 8.69
N LEU A 239 21.79 -12.41 8.88
CA LEU A 239 22.71 -11.28 8.80
C LEU A 239 23.73 -11.40 9.93
N ASN A 240 25.00 -11.51 9.57
CA ASN A 240 26.14 -11.48 10.47
C ASN A 240 27.15 -10.43 9.99
N ILE A 241 28.08 -10.02 10.84
CA ILE A 241 29.13 -9.08 10.46
C ILE A 241 30.18 -9.83 9.64
N TRP A 242 30.48 -9.30 8.47
CA TRP A 242 31.55 -9.69 7.58
C TRP A 242 32.52 -8.53 7.38
N ARG A 243 33.72 -8.86 6.93
CA ARG A 243 34.80 -7.93 6.63
C ARG A 243 35.27 -8.13 5.20
N HIS A 244 35.43 -7.06 4.44
CA HIS A 244 36.05 -7.03 3.13
C HIS A 244 37.29 -6.12 3.18
N ASN A 245 38.46 -6.67 2.87
CA ASN A 245 39.69 -5.89 2.79
C ASN A 245 39.87 -5.29 1.39
N ILE A 246 39.92 -3.96 1.28
CA ILE A 246 39.88 -3.24 -0.01
C ILE A 246 41.15 -3.42 -0.87
N GLU A 247 42.28 -3.77 -0.25
CA GLU A 247 43.55 -3.97 -0.95
C GLU A 247 43.69 -5.40 -1.48
N THR A 248 43.35 -6.39 -0.66
CA THR A 248 43.52 -7.81 -0.97
C THR A 248 42.27 -8.46 -1.58
N GLY A 249 41.09 -7.87 -1.36
CA GLY A 249 39.79 -8.44 -1.74
C GLY A 249 39.35 -9.62 -0.85
N VAL A 250 40.06 -9.90 0.24
CA VAL A 250 39.71 -11.00 1.16
C VAL A 250 38.42 -10.66 1.91
N GLU A 251 37.48 -11.60 1.89
CA GLU A 251 36.23 -11.54 2.65
C GLU A 251 36.24 -12.56 3.80
N GLU A 252 35.86 -12.14 5.00
CA GLU A 252 35.86 -12.98 6.21
C GLU A 252 34.63 -12.71 7.07
N GLN A 253 34.05 -13.78 7.63
CA GLN A 253 32.95 -13.69 8.60
C GLN A 253 33.51 -13.41 10.00
N ILE A 254 32.96 -12.41 10.69
CA ILE A 254 33.41 -11.97 12.02
C ILE A 254 32.49 -12.45 13.15
N THR A 255 31.17 -12.44 12.92
CA THR A 255 30.19 -12.95 13.89
C THR A 255 29.43 -14.17 13.35
N HIS A 256 28.94 -15.02 14.25
CA HIS A 256 28.29 -16.29 13.92
C HIS A 256 26.98 -16.50 14.70
N HIS A 257 26.14 -15.46 14.77
CA HIS A 257 24.86 -15.54 15.48
C HIS A 257 23.85 -16.35 14.68
N THR A 258 23.05 -17.18 15.37
CA THR A 258 22.05 -18.07 14.76
C THR A 258 20.61 -17.67 15.05
N ASP A 259 20.41 -16.89 16.12
CA ASP A 259 19.08 -16.61 16.64
C ASP A 259 18.39 -15.54 15.81
N TYR A 260 18.85 -14.28 15.88
CA TYR A 260 18.33 -13.14 15.13
C TYR A 260 19.37 -12.60 14.15
N ASP A 261 18.91 -11.82 13.18
CA ASP A 261 19.79 -11.07 12.29
C ASP A 261 20.53 -9.97 13.06
N VAL A 262 21.80 -9.75 12.73
CA VAL A 262 22.57 -8.57 13.12
C VAL A 262 22.06 -7.38 12.30
N MET A 263 21.63 -6.33 13.00
CA MET A 263 21.03 -5.14 12.41
C MET A 263 21.84 -3.89 12.75
N TRP A 264 21.94 -2.96 11.81
CA TRP A 264 22.48 -1.61 12.01
C TRP A 264 23.90 -1.55 12.65
N PRO A 265 24.90 -2.28 12.14
CA PRO A 265 26.27 -2.09 12.60
C PRO A 265 26.72 -0.64 12.33
N SER A 266 27.31 0.00 13.33
CA SER A 266 27.82 1.37 13.23
C SER A 266 28.93 1.59 14.24
N GLY A 267 29.89 2.45 13.93
CA GLY A 267 30.88 2.91 14.90
C GLY A 267 32.18 3.41 14.29
N GLU A 268 33.03 3.97 15.16
CA GLU A 268 34.35 4.48 14.81
C GLU A 268 35.45 3.98 15.76
N GLN A 269 36.70 4.37 15.48
CA GLN A 269 37.86 4.18 16.37
C GLN A 269 38.08 2.71 16.78
N GLY A 270 37.90 1.79 15.84
CA GLY A 270 38.17 0.36 16.03
C GLY A 270 37.08 -0.40 16.78
N ARG A 271 35.90 0.20 16.97
CA ARG A 271 34.75 -0.42 17.64
C ARG A 271 33.50 -0.32 16.79
N LEU A 272 32.65 -1.34 16.86
CA LEU A 272 31.31 -1.34 16.27
C LEU A 272 30.28 -1.67 17.35
N VAL A 273 29.13 -1.01 17.29
CA VAL A 273 27.92 -1.42 17.99
C VAL A 273 26.88 -1.89 16.98
N TYR A 274 26.10 -2.90 17.34
CA TYR A 274 25.01 -3.40 16.51
C TYR A 274 23.84 -3.90 17.35
N GLU A 275 22.67 -3.98 16.72
CA GLU A 275 21.44 -4.53 17.29
C GLU A 275 21.33 -6.03 16.97
N MET A 276 20.94 -6.84 17.96
CA MET A 276 20.48 -8.21 17.72
C MET A 276 19.42 -8.60 18.76
N GLY A 277 18.23 -9.00 18.29
CA GLY A 277 17.12 -9.41 19.17
C GLY A 277 16.69 -8.32 20.15
N GLY A 278 16.74 -7.05 19.74
CA GLY A 278 16.45 -5.87 20.55
C GLY A 278 17.51 -5.51 21.59
N ALA A 279 18.65 -6.20 21.62
CA ALA A 279 19.78 -5.89 22.50
C ALA A 279 20.95 -5.27 21.72
N LEU A 280 21.79 -4.50 22.42
CA LEU A 280 23.02 -3.94 21.87
C LEU A 280 24.21 -4.87 22.11
N TYR A 281 25.07 -5.00 21.11
CA TYR A 281 26.34 -5.72 21.17
C TYR A 281 27.48 -4.81 20.75
N LEU A 282 28.61 -4.93 21.44
CA LEU A 282 29.85 -4.24 21.13
C LEU A 282 30.83 -5.24 20.54
N LEU A 283 31.43 -4.90 19.41
CA LEU A 283 32.48 -5.64 18.72
C LEU A 283 33.77 -4.81 18.71
N ASP A 284 34.88 -5.42 19.13
CA ASP A 284 36.22 -4.89 18.96
C ASP A 284 36.80 -5.36 17.63
N LEU A 285 37.15 -4.44 16.73
CA LEU A 285 37.60 -4.76 15.38
C LEU A 285 39.01 -5.34 15.33
N SER A 286 39.81 -5.16 16.37
CA SER A 286 41.18 -5.68 16.43
C SER A 286 41.23 -7.15 16.86
N SER A 287 40.34 -7.56 17.77
CA SER A 287 40.28 -8.93 18.28
C SER A 287 39.19 -9.79 17.64
N GLY A 288 38.15 -9.16 17.06
CA GLY A 288 36.94 -9.85 16.61
C GLY A 288 36.01 -10.29 17.76
N GLU A 289 36.36 -9.98 19.01
CA GLU A 289 35.54 -10.33 20.17
C GLU A 289 34.31 -9.42 20.26
N ASN A 290 33.14 -10.04 20.42
CA ASN A 290 31.90 -9.32 20.69
C ASN A 290 31.35 -9.66 22.07
N ARG A 291 30.68 -8.68 22.69
CA ARG A 291 29.97 -8.85 23.96
C ARG A 291 28.68 -8.06 23.98
N ARG A 292 27.71 -8.57 24.72
CA ARG A 292 26.45 -7.86 24.94
C ARG A 292 26.61 -6.68 25.90
N VAL A 293 25.98 -5.56 25.57
CA VAL A 293 25.90 -4.36 26.42
C VAL A 293 24.58 -4.42 27.20
N LYS A 294 24.66 -4.48 28.54
CA LYS A 294 23.47 -4.48 29.41
C LYS A 294 23.05 -3.04 29.69
N VAL A 295 21.81 -2.70 29.34
CA VAL A 295 21.31 -1.34 29.43
C VAL A 295 20.05 -1.29 30.29
N GLY A 296 20.08 -0.47 31.33
CA GLY A 296 18.93 -0.13 32.16
C GLY A 296 18.24 1.14 31.67
N ILE A 297 16.93 1.09 31.50
CA ILE A 297 16.11 2.22 31.06
C ILE A 297 15.05 2.50 32.12
N HIS A 298 15.06 3.70 32.67
CA HIS A 298 14.14 4.13 33.73
C HIS A 298 13.56 5.50 33.38
N TYR A 299 12.31 5.53 32.93
CA TYR A 299 11.56 6.78 32.68
C TYR A 299 10.05 6.52 32.77
N ASP A 300 9.29 7.60 32.95
CA ASP A 300 7.83 7.57 32.84
C ASP A 300 7.45 7.44 31.36
N ASN A 301 7.13 6.21 30.92
CA ASN A 301 6.77 5.92 29.54
C ASN A 301 5.24 6.08 29.33
N PRO A 302 4.78 7.16 28.67
CA PRO A 302 3.36 7.40 28.45
C PRO A 302 2.71 6.37 27.51
N HIS A 303 3.48 5.67 26.67
CA HIS A 303 2.96 4.69 25.71
C HIS A 303 2.46 3.41 26.37
N LEU A 304 2.83 3.13 27.62
CA LEU A 304 2.41 1.94 28.36
C LEU A 304 1.19 2.19 29.26
N GLN A 305 0.75 3.44 29.39
CA GLN A 305 -0.32 3.78 30.31
C GLN A 305 -1.70 3.41 29.73
N ALA A 306 -2.47 2.65 30.50
CA ALA A 306 -3.82 2.29 30.10
C ALA A 306 -4.76 3.51 30.18
N THR A 307 -5.30 3.94 29.04
CA THR A 307 -6.05 5.21 28.90
C THR A 307 -7.34 5.03 28.12
N TYR A 308 -8.34 5.89 28.39
CA TYR A 308 -9.54 5.96 27.57
C TYR A 308 -9.25 6.70 26.27
N ARG A 309 -9.64 6.10 25.14
CA ARG A 309 -9.51 6.69 23.80
C ARG A 309 -10.84 6.61 23.06
N SER A 310 -11.06 7.53 22.14
CA SER A 310 -12.12 7.37 21.15
C SER A 310 -11.71 6.29 20.16
N VAL A 311 -12.65 5.41 19.80
CA VAL A 311 -12.42 4.32 18.85
C VAL A 311 -13.26 4.43 17.59
N LYS A 312 -13.87 5.60 17.35
CA LYS A 312 -14.71 5.88 16.18
C LYS A 312 -14.00 5.72 14.83
N GLU A 313 -12.68 5.93 14.80
CA GLU A 313 -11.85 5.80 13.60
C GLU A 313 -11.47 4.33 13.32
N TYR A 314 -11.69 3.45 14.29
CA TYR A 314 -11.35 2.02 14.26
C TYR A 314 -12.60 1.13 14.16
N VAL A 315 -13.67 1.65 13.56
CA VAL A 315 -14.87 0.87 13.25
C VAL A 315 -14.58 -0.04 12.05
N GLY A 316 -14.50 -1.34 12.28
CA GLY A 316 -14.29 -2.34 11.23
C GLY A 316 -15.60 -2.81 10.59
N SER A 317 -16.66 -2.93 11.38
CA SER A 317 -17.99 -3.35 10.92
C SER A 317 -19.11 -2.70 11.70
N TYR A 318 -20.27 -2.58 11.07
CA TYR A 318 -21.46 -1.98 11.67
C TYR A 318 -22.72 -2.71 11.21
N GLY A 319 -23.79 -2.57 11.99
CA GLY A 319 -25.09 -3.13 11.68
C GLY A 319 -26.20 -2.31 12.32
N LEU A 320 -27.45 -2.61 11.97
CA LEU A 320 -28.63 -1.94 12.51
C LEU A 320 -29.53 -2.94 13.23
N SER A 321 -30.07 -2.54 14.39
CA SER A 321 -31.05 -3.36 15.11
C SER A 321 -32.30 -3.61 14.25
N PRO A 322 -33.05 -4.70 14.51
CA PRO A 322 -34.23 -5.05 13.70
C PRO A 322 -35.26 -3.94 13.53
N THR A 323 -35.37 -3.04 14.52
CA THR A 323 -36.33 -1.92 14.54
C THR A 323 -35.71 -0.56 14.16
N GLY A 324 -34.42 -0.51 13.81
CA GLY A 324 -33.73 0.75 13.50
C GLY A 324 -33.43 1.65 14.70
N LYS A 325 -33.69 1.22 15.94
CA LYS A 325 -33.54 2.07 17.15
C LYS A 325 -32.11 2.16 17.68
N ARG A 326 -31.28 1.15 17.42
CA ARG A 326 -29.87 1.11 17.80
C ARG A 326 -29.01 0.59 16.65
N ALA A 327 -27.80 1.10 16.53
CA ALA A 327 -26.75 0.56 15.68
C ALA A 327 -25.81 -0.33 16.50
N LEU A 328 -25.26 -1.37 15.88
CA LEU A 328 -24.10 -2.10 16.39
C LEU A 328 -22.86 -1.62 15.67
N PHE A 329 -21.77 -1.52 16.42
CA PHE A 329 -20.44 -1.26 15.90
C PHE A 329 -19.48 -2.26 16.51
N GLU A 330 -18.67 -2.90 15.69
CA GLU A 330 -17.37 -3.37 16.17
C GLU A 330 -16.36 -2.24 15.98
N ALA A 331 -15.74 -1.85 17.07
CA ALA A 331 -14.74 -0.79 17.08
C ALA A 331 -13.58 -1.20 17.97
N ARG A 332 -12.38 -1.30 17.40
CA ARG A 332 -11.17 -1.69 18.11
C ARG A 332 -11.33 -2.93 18.99
N GLY A 333 -11.99 -3.94 18.42
CA GLY A 333 -12.12 -5.28 19.01
C GLY A 333 -13.20 -5.42 20.10
N ASP A 334 -13.99 -4.38 20.36
CA ASP A 334 -15.17 -4.46 21.22
C ASP A 334 -16.45 -4.21 20.43
N ILE A 335 -17.56 -4.78 20.90
CA ILE A 335 -18.90 -4.57 20.33
C ILE A 335 -19.63 -3.50 21.12
N PHE A 336 -20.12 -2.48 20.41
CA PHE A 336 -20.85 -1.36 20.95
C PHE A 336 -22.27 -1.33 20.40
N SER A 337 -23.21 -0.98 21.28
CA SER A 337 -24.57 -0.62 20.90
C SER A 337 -24.77 0.88 21.03
N VAL A 338 -25.07 1.56 19.93
CA VAL A 338 -25.22 3.02 19.83
C VAL A 338 -26.69 3.38 19.60
N PRO A 339 -27.31 4.28 20.37
CA PRO A 339 -28.69 4.71 20.14
C PRO A 339 -28.81 5.57 18.89
N VAL A 340 -29.91 5.42 18.15
CA VAL A 340 -30.18 6.27 16.96
C VAL A 340 -30.77 7.63 17.35
N GLU A 341 -31.64 7.68 18.36
CA GLU A 341 -32.27 8.93 18.80
C GLU A 341 -31.93 9.30 20.26
N LYS A 342 -32.17 8.41 21.22
CA LYS A 342 -32.04 8.69 22.66
C LYS A 342 -31.39 7.54 23.40
N GLY A 343 -30.55 7.87 24.39
CA GLY A 343 -29.91 6.92 25.32
C GLY A 343 -28.39 7.04 25.31
N GLU A 344 -27.73 6.10 25.99
CA GLU A 344 -26.27 6.03 26.11
C GLU A 344 -25.68 4.98 25.15
N ILE A 345 -24.43 5.20 24.73
CA ILE A 345 -23.61 4.17 24.07
C ILE A 345 -23.24 3.10 25.10
N ARG A 346 -23.37 1.83 24.73
CA ARG A 346 -23.03 0.70 25.60
C ARG A 346 -21.92 -0.12 24.95
N ASN A 347 -20.78 -0.27 25.61
CA ASN A 347 -19.79 -1.30 25.28
C ASN A 347 -20.27 -2.62 25.90
N LEU A 348 -20.62 -3.58 25.03
CA LEU A 348 -21.28 -4.84 25.37
C LEU A 348 -20.28 -5.94 25.78
N THR A 349 -19.04 -5.90 25.30
CA THR A 349 -18.06 -6.98 25.48
C THR A 349 -17.01 -6.63 26.52
N ARG A 350 -16.39 -5.44 26.42
CA ARG A 350 -15.35 -4.94 27.33
C ARG A 350 -14.18 -5.92 27.50
N THR A 351 -13.73 -6.52 26.40
CA THR A 351 -12.81 -7.66 26.38
C THR A 351 -11.40 -7.21 26.01
N GLN A 352 -10.62 -6.72 26.98
CA GLN A 352 -9.23 -6.29 26.75
C GLN A 352 -8.31 -7.44 26.34
N GLY A 353 -7.56 -7.26 25.26
CA GLY A 353 -6.62 -8.27 24.75
C GLY A 353 -7.30 -9.44 24.03
N ILE A 354 -8.58 -9.30 23.71
CA ILE A 354 -9.40 -10.19 22.90
C ILE A 354 -10.04 -9.31 21.83
N ARG A 355 -10.29 -9.87 20.66
CA ARG A 355 -10.91 -9.16 19.54
C ARG A 355 -12.22 -9.81 19.15
N GLU A 356 -13.26 -8.99 19.23
CA GLU A 356 -14.61 -9.29 18.81
C GLU A 356 -14.90 -8.67 17.44
N LEU A 357 -15.55 -9.40 16.54
CA LEU A 357 -15.71 -9.04 15.12
C LEU A 357 -17.10 -9.31 14.56
N SER A 358 -17.46 -8.52 13.53
CA SER A 358 -18.63 -8.72 12.66
C SER A 358 -19.96 -8.96 13.40
N PRO A 359 -20.36 -8.08 14.34
CA PRO A 359 -21.56 -8.27 15.13
C PRO A 359 -22.83 -8.10 14.29
N VAL A 360 -23.77 -9.04 14.42
CA VAL A 360 -25.05 -9.05 13.71
C VAL A 360 -26.21 -9.40 14.65
N TRP A 361 -27.29 -8.64 14.56
CA TRP A 361 -28.52 -8.88 15.32
C TRP A 361 -29.29 -10.08 14.79
N SER A 362 -29.83 -10.90 15.70
CA SER A 362 -30.89 -11.83 15.34
C SER A 362 -32.14 -11.05 14.88
N PRO A 363 -32.90 -11.54 13.88
CA PRO A 363 -34.10 -10.85 13.38
C PRO A 363 -35.16 -10.55 14.45
N ASP A 364 -35.27 -11.40 15.47
CA ASP A 364 -36.15 -11.18 16.62
C ASP A 364 -35.59 -10.22 17.70
N GLY A 365 -34.35 -9.74 17.53
CA GLY A 365 -33.71 -8.74 18.39
C GLY A 365 -33.29 -9.25 19.78
N LYS A 366 -33.34 -10.56 20.01
CA LYS A 366 -33.00 -11.18 21.30
C LYS A 366 -31.53 -11.51 21.46
N GLN A 367 -30.81 -11.71 20.36
CA GLN A 367 -29.42 -12.16 20.38
C GLN A 367 -28.56 -11.36 19.41
N ILE A 368 -27.26 -11.30 19.71
CA ILE A 368 -26.23 -10.75 18.84
C ILE A 368 -25.22 -11.87 18.59
N ALA A 369 -25.00 -12.21 17.33
CA ALA A 369 -23.91 -13.09 16.91
C ALA A 369 -22.67 -12.27 16.56
N TYR A 370 -21.49 -12.79 16.89
CA TYR A 370 -20.20 -12.20 16.58
C TYR A 370 -19.09 -13.24 16.67
N TYR A 371 -17.90 -12.93 16.17
CA TYR A 371 -16.72 -13.77 16.30
C TYR A 371 -15.80 -13.27 17.40
N SER A 372 -15.27 -14.17 18.23
CA SER A 372 -14.30 -13.88 19.28
C SER A 372 -13.04 -14.72 19.11
N ASP A 373 -11.87 -14.13 19.33
CA ASP A 373 -10.60 -14.86 19.40
C ASP A 373 -10.24 -15.35 20.82
N ALA A 374 -11.17 -15.30 21.79
CA ALA A 374 -10.92 -15.65 23.18
C ALA A 374 -10.36 -17.07 23.41
N THR A 375 -10.59 -18.00 22.49
CA THR A 375 -10.05 -19.37 22.54
C THR A 375 -8.69 -19.52 21.85
N GLY A 376 -8.18 -18.46 21.23
CA GLY A 376 -6.98 -18.45 20.38
C GLY A 376 -7.26 -18.50 18.88
N GLU A 377 -8.47 -18.89 18.47
CA GLU A 377 -8.97 -18.87 17.09
C GLU A 377 -10.34 -18.18 17.06
N TYR A 378 -10.79 -17.67 15.90
CA TYR A 378 -12.10 -17.03 15.81
C TYR A 378 -13.22 -18.06 15.90
N GLU A 379 -14.01 -17.99 16.96
CA GLU A 379 -15.20 -18.80 17.14
C GLU A 379 -16.44 -17.92 17.16
N LEU A 380 -17.58 -18.47 16.76
CA LEU A 380 -18.87 -17.81 16.82
C LEU A 380 -19.42 -17.84 18.24
N TYR A 381 -19.84 -16.67 18.73
CA TYR A 381 -20.47 -16.47 20.03
C TYR A 381 -21.84 -15.81 19.87
N LEU A 382 -22.70 -16.04 20.86
CA LEU A 382 -23.98 -15.35 21.01
C LEU A 382 -24.03 -14.59 22.33
N LEU A 383 -24.48 -13.35 22.28
CA LEU A 383 -24.78 -12.53 23.46
C LEU A 383 -26.28 -12.23 23.49
N GLU A 384 -26.93 -12.51 24.61
CA GLU A 384 -28.32 -12.10 24.81
C GLU A 384 -28.43 -10.57 24.91
N ASN A 385 -29.48 -10.01 24.32
CA ASN A 385 -29.77 -8.58 24.41
C ASN A 385 -30.47 -8.24 25.73
N SER A 386 -29.78 -8.49 26.83
CA SER A 386 -30.22 -8.23 28.20
C SER A 386 -29.05 -7.66 29.00
N ASP A 387 -29.37 -6.95 30.08
CA ASP A 387 -28.32 -6.39 30.94
C ASP A 387 -27.60 -7.54 31.69
N ASN A 388 -26.26 -7.53 31.67
CA ASN A 388 -25.39 -8.57 32.27
C ASN A 388 -25.52 -9.98 31.66
N ALA A 389 -25.91 -10.07 30.37
CA ALA A 389 -25.82 -11.33 29.64
C ALA A 389 -24.36 -11.81 29.54
N GLU A 390 -24.15 -13.11 29.77
CA GLU A 390 -22.86 -13.75 29.52
C GLU A 390 -22.84 -14.36 28.11
N PRO A 391 -21.71 -14.30 27.40
CA PRO A 391 -21.62 -14.81 26.04
C PRO A 391 -21.57 -16.34 25.99
N ARG A 392 -22.29 -16.94 25.04
CA ARG A 392 -22.32 -18.38 24.79
C ARG A 392 -21.54 -18.72 23.52
N GLN A 393 -20.46 -19.49 23.68
CA GLN A 393 -19.69 -20.03 22.55
C GLN A 393 -20.53 -21.06 21.77
N ILE A 394 -20.58 -20.94 20.45
CA ILE A 394 -21.34 -21.81 19.54
C ILE A 394 -20.41 -22.78 18.82
N THR A 395 -19.33 -22.28 18.23
CA THR A 395 -18.40 -23.10 17.44
C THR A 395 -17.12 -23.39 18.23
N ARG A 396 -16.42 -24.47 17.85
CA ARG A 396 -15.17 -24.92 18.45
C ARG A 396 -14.26 -25.51 17.37
N GLY A 397 -12.95 -25.34 17.55
CA GLY A 397 -11.93 -25.94 16.68
C GLY A 397 -11.83 -25.28 15.31
N SER A 398 -12.18 -24.00 15.20
CA SER A 398 -11.95 -23.22 14.00
C SER A 398 -10.45 -23.08 13.73
N SER A 399 -10.06 -22.98 12.46
CA SER A 399 -8.65 -22.91 12.03
C SER A 399 -8.40 -21.87 10.93
N ALA A 400 -9.35 -20.96 10.75
CA ALA A 400 -9.37 -20.04 9.62
C ALA A 400 -10.20 -18.79 9.95
N TRP A 401 -9.79 -17.66 9.37
CA TRP A 401 -10.54 -16.41 9.41
C TRP A 401 -11.96 -16.57 8.84
N LYS A 402 -12.94 -15.95 9.49
CA LYS A 402 -14.37 -16.05 9.15
C LYS A 402 -14.91 -14.77 8.51
N HIS A 403 -15.76 -14.93 7.51
CA HIS A 403 -16.54 -13.83 6.93
C HIS A 403 -17.84 -13.61 7.72
N ALA A 404 -18.46 -12.43 7.58
CA ALA A 404 -19.61 -12.02 8.38
C ALA A 404 -20.78 -13.02 8.29
N ALA A 405 -21.33 -13.44 9.43
CA ALA A 405 -22.46 -14.36 9.44
C ALA A 405 -23.79 -13.67 9.09
N GLU A 406 -24.73 -14.42 8.52
CA GLU A 406 -26.10 -13.99 8.30
C GLU A 406 -27.09 -14.87 9.07
N TRP A 407 -28.09 -14.24 9.67
CA TRP A 407 -29.16 -14.92 10.40
C TRP A 407 -30.32 -15.34 9.48
N SER A 408 -30.81 -16.56 9.70
CA SER A 408 -32.13 -16.95 9.20
C SER A 408 -33.24 -16.06 9.79
N PRO A 409 -34.33 -15.76 9.05
CA PRO A 409 -35.45 -14.95 9.55
C PRO A 409 -36.13 -15.50 10.81
N LYS A 410 -36.00 -16.81 11.06
CA LYS A 410 -36.52 -17.51 12.25
C LYS A 410 -35.58 -17.44 13.46
N SER A 411 -34.42 -16.78 13.36
CA SER A 411 -33.37 -16.75 14.39
C SER A 411 -32.85 -18.15 14.83
N SER A 412 -33.02 -19.19 14.01
CA SER A 412 -32.69 -20.59 14.37
C SER A 412 -31.39 -21.08 13.75
N HIS A 413 -30.97 -20.49 12.63
CA HIS A 413 -29.74 -20.82 11.92
C HIS A 413 -28.93 -19.57 11.59
N LEU A 414 -27.62 -19.79 11.41
CA LEU A 414 -26.66 -18.84 10.85
C LEU A 414 -25.97 -19.48 9.64
N VAL A 415 -25.64 -18.67 8.63
CA VAL A 415 -24.75 -19.07 7.52
C VAL A 415 -23.53 -18.17 7.48
N TYR A 416 -22.35 -18.74 7.21
CA TYR A 416 -21.12 -17.97 7.01
C TYR A 416 -20.13 -18.74 6.13
N SER A 417 -19.18 -18.04 5.51
CA SER A 417 -18.01 -18.67 4.89
C SER A 417 -16.71 -18.32 5.61
N ASP A 418 -15.66 -19.09 5.36
CA ASP A 418 -14.35 -18.86 5.95
C ASP A 418 -13.19 -19.15 5.00
N ARG A 419 -11.98 -18.90 5.49
CA ARG A 419 -10.73 -19.09 4.75
C ARG A 419 -10.33 -20.54 4.51
N THR A 420 -11.15 -21.50 4.91
CA THR A 420 -11.05 -22.89 4.43
C THR A 420 -11.75 -23.11 3.09
N MET A 421 -12.31 -22.05 2.48
CA MET A 421 -13.03 -22.07 1.20
C MET A 421 -14.37 -22.81 1.26
N LYS A 422 -15.02 -22.80 2.43
CA LYS A 422 -16.27 -23.51 2.71
C LYS A 422 -17.40 -22.57 3.10
N LEU A 423 -18.62 -22.94 2.75
CA LEU A 423 -19.86 -22.32 3.21
C LEU A 423 -20.48 -23.20 4.30
N TRP A 424 -20.66 -22.63 5.49
CA TRP A 424 -21.11 -23.30 6.70
C TRP A 424 -22.51 -22.88 7.09
N LEU A 425 -23.33 -23.84 7.50
CA LEU A 425 -24.61 -23.65 8.18
C LEU A 425 -24.46 -24.07 9.64
N VAL A 426 -24.96 -23.24 10.55
CA VAL A 426 -24.91 -23.47 12.00
C VAL A 426 -26.32 -23.50 12.57
N ASP A 427 -26.68 -24.57 13.27
CA ASP A 427 -27.88 -24.61 14.11
C ASP A 427 -27.61 -23.88 15.44
N VAL A 428 -28.40 -22.85 15.74
CA VAL A 428 -28.16 -21.94 16.87
C VAL A 428 -28.36 -22.64 18.21
N ALA A 429 -29.34 -23.54 18.30
CA ALA A 429 -29.69 -24.20 19.55
C ALA A 429 -28.60 -25.20 19.99
N SER A 430 -28.17 -26.08 19.08
CA SER A 430 -27.19 -27.14 19.34
C SER A 430 -25.74 -26.72 19.12
N GLY A 431 -25.48 -25.71 18.27
CA GLY A 431 -24.14 -25.36 17.80
C GLY A 431 -23.58 -26.30 16.74
N ASN A 432 -24.38 -27.22 16.21
CA ASN A 432 -23.96 -28.13 15.15
C ASN A 432 -23.64 -27.36 13.86
N GLN A 433 -22.49 -27.67 13.26
CA GLN A 433 -22.02 -27.07 12.02
C GLN A 433 -22.09 -28.07 10.86
N LYS A 434 -22.50 -27.60 9.68
CA LYS A 434 -22.56 -28.38 8.44
C LYS A 434 -21.99 -27.58 7.28
N VAL A 435 -21.07 -28.19 6.51
CA VAL A 435 -20.66 -27.64 5.22
C VAL A 435 -21.78 -27.87 4.22
N ILE A 436 -22.25 -26.80 3.57
CA ILE A 436 -23.33 -26.86 2.58
C ILE A 436 -22.83 -26.69 1.14
N ASP A 437 -21.72 -25.98 0.94
CA ASP A 437 -20.96 -25.98 -0.32
C ASP A 437 -19.49 -25.56 -0.10
N GLU A 438 -18.68 -25.68 -1.15
CA GLU A 438 -17.26 -25.28 -1.20
C GLU A 438 -16.99 -24.44 -2.45
N ALA A 439 -16.11 -23.46 -2.33
CA ALA A 439 -15.67 -22.61 -3.43
C ALA A 439 -14.90 -23.40 -4.49
N SER A 440 -14.95 -22.90 -5.72
CA SER A 440 -14.33 -23.51 -6.91
C SER A 440 -13.20 -22.67 -7.50
N ALA A 441 -13.34 -21.34 -7.49
CA ALA A 441 -12.30 -20.41 -7.92
C ALA A 441 -12.17 -19.20 -6.98
N ASP A 442 -13.31 -18.66 -6.53
CA ASP A 442 -13.38 -17.53 -5.58
C ASP A 442 -14.17 -17.88 -4.31
N GLU A 443 -13.88 -17.16 -3.21
CA GLU A 443 -14.57 -17.29 -1.93
C GLU A 443 -16.09 -17.03 -2.07
N ILE A 444 -16.93 -17.85 -1.44
CA ILE A 444 -18.39 -17.65 -1.43
C ILE A 444 -18.74 -16.63 -0.33
N THR A 445 -18.77 -15.34 -0.67
CA THR A 445 -18.96 -14.24 0.31
C THR A 445 -20.32 -13.55 0.25
N ASP A 446 -21.18 -13.93 -0.67
CA ASP A 446 -22.54 -13.41 -0.80
C ASP A 446 -23.56 -14.54 -0.69
N TYR A 447 -24.41 -14.44 0.32
CA TYR A 447 -25.47 -15.39 0.62
C TYR A 447 -26.68 -14.65 1.15
N SER A 448 -27.85 -15.28 1.09
CA SER A 448 -29.05 -14.78 1.75
C SER A 448 -30.03 -15.89 2.10
N PHE A 449 -30.75 -15.74 3.20
CA PHE A 449 -31.86 -16.64 3.54
C PHE A 449 -33.17 -16.25 2.83
N SER A 450 -33.98 -17.25 2.48
CA SER A 450 -35.38 -17.04 2.08
C SER A 450 -36.21 -16.50 3.26
N PRO A 451 -37.30 -15.74 3.02
CA PRO A 451 -38.14 -15.17 4.08
C PRO A 451 -38.80 -16.21 5.00
N ASP A 452 -39.01 -17.44 4.52
CA ASP A 452 -39.50 -18.55 5.32
C ASP A 452 -38.38 -19.28 6.10
N GLY A 453 -37.12 -18.97 5.84
CA GLY A 453 -35.94 -19.55 6.49
C GLY A 453 -35.62 -20.99 6.07
N GLU A 454 -36.17 -21.51 4.97
CA GLU A 454 -35.94 -22.90 4.51
C GLU A 454 -34.88 -23.01 3.41
N TRP A 455 -34.45 -21.89 2.80
CA TRP A 455 -33.45 -21.85 1.74
C TRP A 455 -32.34 -20.87 2.04
N VAL A 456 -31.14 -21.19 1.55
CA VAL A 456 -29.99 -20.27 1.45
C VAL A 456 -29.64 -20.12 -0.01
N ALA A 457 -29.69 -18.90 -0.56
CA ALA A 457 -29.14 -18.57 -1.87
C ALA A 457 -27.69 -18.06 -1.74
N TYR A 458 -26.84 -18.34 -2.72
CA TYR A 458 -25.44 -17.88 -2.75
C TYR A 458 -24.91 -17.83 -4.20
N SER A 459 -23.81 -17.11 -4.44
CA SER A 459 -23.12 -17.14 -5.74
C SER A 459 -21.88 -18.04 -5.70
N LYS A 460 -21.56 -18.66 -6.84
CA LYS A 460 -20.39 -19.55 -6.98
C LYS A 460 -19.80 -19.47 -8.38
N THR A 461 -18.47 -19.33 -8.46
CA THR A 461 -17.75 -19.25 -9.75
C THR A 461 -17.75 -20.59 -10.49
N ALA A 462 -18.17 -20.59 -11.75
CA ALA A 462 -18.15 -21.75 -12.64
C ALA A 462 -16.80 -21.87 -13.39
N PRO A 463 -16.52 -22.99 -14.10
CA PRO A 463 -15.24 -23.20 -14.81
C PRO A 463 -14.91 -22.16 -15.91
N ASN A 464 -15.90 -21.43 -16.42
CA ASN A 464 -15.72 -20.33 -17.36
C ASN A 464 -15.48 -18.97 -16.66
N TYR A 465 -15.22 -18.98 -15.35
CA TYR A 465 -15.04 -17.82 -14.47
C TYR A 465 -16.24 -16.88 -14.38
N GLN A 466 -17.43 -17.31 -14.82
CA GLN A 466 -18.68 -16.61 -14.53
C GLN A 466 -19.26 -17.13 -13.21
N SER A 467 -19.80 -16.26 -12.38
CA SER A 467 -20.53 -16.65 -11.18
C SER A 467 -21.96 -17.07 -11.51
N SER A 468 -22.45 -18.15 -10.91
CA SER A 468 -23.85 -18.57 -10.99
C SER A 468 -24.52 -18.56 -9.62
N LEU A 469 -25.85 -18.43 -9.62
CA LEU A 469 -26.65 -18.50 -8.41
C LEU A 469 -26.99 -19.94 -8.06
N TRP A 470 -26.89 -20.27 -6.78
CA TRP A 470 -27.22 -21.56 -6.21
C TRP A 470 -28.17 -21.38 -5.04
N VAL A 471 -28.94 -22.42 -4.73
CA VAL A 471 -29.73 -22.53 -3.51
C VAL A 471 -29.43 -23.84 -2.79
N TYR A 472 -29.53 -23.80 -1.47
CA TYR A 472 -29.46 -24.97 -0.59
C TYR A 472 -30.73 -25.03 0.27
N ASN A 473 -31.40 -26.17 0.28
CA ASN A 473 -32.59 -26.41 1.10
C ASN A 473 -32.19 -26.98 2.47
N LEU A 474 -32.63 -26.35 3.56
CA LEU A 474 -32.29 -26.77 4.92
C LEU A 474 -32.94 -28.12 5.30
N THR A 475 -34.17 -28.36 4.83
CA THR A 475 -34.95 -29.55 5.17
C THR A 475 -34.49 -30.80 4.40
N SER A 476 -34.33 -30.71 3.08
CA SER A 476 -33.88 -31.86 2.27
C SER A 476 -32.36 -32.04 2.27
N GLY A 477 -31.61 -30.97 2.54
CA GLY A 477 -30.14 -30.96 2.45
C GLY A 477 -29.60 -30.96 1.02
N GLU A 478 -30.44 -30.66 0.03
CA GLU A 478 -30.04 -30.59 -1.38
C GLU A 478 -29.61 -29.18 -1.80
N LYS A 479 -28.56 -29.11 -2.64
CA LYS A 479 -28.16 -27.88 -3.35
C LYS A 479 -28.50 -27.96 -4.83
N ARG A 480 -28.91 -26.84 -5.43
CA ARG A 480 -29.30 -26.74 -6.84
C ARG A 480 -28.81 -25.43 -7.43
N GLN A 481 -28.25 -25.50 -8.63
CA GLN A 481 -27.89 -24.33 -9.43
C GLN A 481 -29.17 -23.73 -10.05
N LEU A 482 -29.30 -22.40 -10.02
CA LEU A 482 -30.44 -21.66 -10.54
C LEU A 482 -30.13 -20.99 -11.89
N THR A 483 -28.93 -20.44 -12.05
CA THR A 483 -28.49 -19.82 -13.31
C THR A 483 -27.37 -20.61 -13.96
N ASP A 484 -27.28 -20.59 -15.28
CA ASP A 484 -26.46 -21.49 -16.10
C ASP A 484 -25.00 -21.06 -16.27
N ALA A 485 -24.58 -20.00 -15.58
CA ALA A 485 -23.25 -19.38 -15.71
C ALA A 485 -22.94 -18.83 -17.12
N THR A 486 -23.96 -18.49 -17.93
CA THR A 486 -23.77 -17.77 -19.19
C THR A 486 -23.29 -16.33 -18.96
N PHE A 487 -23.66 -15.74 -17.82
CA PHE A 487 -23.26 -14.40 -17.38
C PHE A 487 -22.78 -14.47 -15.92
N SER A 488 -22.08 -13.44 -15.47
CA SER A 488 -21.71 -13.30 -14.05
C SER A 488 -22.91 -12.79 -13.26
N ASP A 489 -23.52 -13.70 -12.49
CA ASP A 489 -24.66 -13.46 -11.61
C ASP A 489 -24.20 -13.45 -10.14
N GLY A 490 -24.68 -12.52 -9.32
CA GLY A 490 -24.30 -12.45 -7.90
C GLY A 490 -25.22 -11.56 -7.06
N ASN A 491 -24.90 -11.44 -5.78
CA ASN A 491 -25.64 -10.72 -4.76
C ASN A 491 -27.13 -11.15 -4.67
N PRO A 492 -27.43 -12.45 -4.46
CA PRO A 492 -28.80 -12.97 -4.43
C PRO A 492 -29.59 -12.44 -3.23
N LEU A 493 -30.86 -12.08 -3.44
CA LEU A 493 -31.73 -11.50 -2.41
C LEU A 493 -33.20 -11.91 -2.63
N PHE A 494 -33.78 -12.68 -1.72
CA PHE A 494 -35.20 -13.07 -1.82
C PHE A 494 -36.15 -11.88 -1.57
N SER A 495 -37.25 -11.81 -2.32
CA SER A 495 -38.35 -10.88 -2.03
C SER A 495 -39.07 -11.24 -0.73
N ARG A 496 -39.65 -10.24 -0.05
CA ARG A 496 -40.31 -10.47 1.26
C ARG A 496 -41.53 -11.38 1.19
N ASP A 497 -42.19 -11.43 0.03
CA ASP A 497 -43.32 -12.30 -0.25
C ASP A 497 -42.92 -13.71 -0.72
N GLY A 498 -41.62 -13.96 -0.90
CA GLY A 498 -41.10 -15.28 -1.29
C GLY A 498 -41.33 -15.65 -2.75
N LYS A 499 -41.71 -14.69 -3.61
CA LYS A 499 -42.03 -14.94 -5.02
C LYS A 499 -40.85 -14.79 -5.97
N TYR A 500 -39.89 -13.94 -5.63
CA TYR A 500 -38.75 -13.61 -6.48
C TYR A 500 -37.42 -13.81 -5.75
N LEU A 501 -36.38 -14.10 -6.52
CA LEU A 501 -34.99 -13.89 -6.14
C LEU A 501 -34.42 -12.73 -6.98
N PHE A 502 -34.12 -11.61 -6.34
CA PHE A 502 -33.39 -10.51 -6.99
C PHE A 502 -31.90 -10.80 -7.03
N PHE A 503 -31.22 -10.34 -8.07
CA PHE A 503 -29.77 -10.49 -8.21
C PHE A 503 -29.20 -9.46 -9.18
N LEU A 504 -27.88 -9.32 -9.17
CA LEU A 504 -27.13 -8.52 -10.13
C LEU A 504 -26.57 -9.42 -11.22
N SER A 505 -26.57 -8.95 -12.46
CA SER A 505 -25.92 -9.67 -13.55
C SER A 505 -25.32 -8.77 -14.61
N ASN A 506 -24.16 -9.17 -15.13
CA ASN A 506 -23.50 -8.54 -16.26
C ASN A 506 -24.04 -9.10 -17.60
N ARG A 507 -25.18 -8.57 -18.08
CA ARG A 507 -25.80 -9.00 -19.36
C ARG A 507 -25.98 -7.90 -20.39
N ASP A 508 -25.57 -6.67 -20.10
CA ASP A 508 -25.59 -5.57 -21.06
C ASP A 508 -24.23 -5.35 -21.71
N PHE A 509 -24.22 -5.36 -23.04
CA PHE A 509 -23.04 -5.13 -23.86
C PHE A 509 -22.98 -3.66 -24.33
N ASN A 510 -22.92 -2.71 -23.38
CA ASN A 510 -22.92 -1.28 -23.74
C ASN A 510 -21.58 -0.86 -24.37
N LEU A 511 -21.60 -0.69 -25.68
CA LEU A 511 -20.44 -0.31 -26.48
C LEU A 511 -20.09 1.18 -26.29
N ALA A 512 -18.86 1.47 -25.92
CA ALA A 512 -18.31 2.83 -25.86
C ALA A 512 -17.05 2.95 -26.73
N PHE A 513 -17.06 3.87 -27.69
CA PHE A 513 -15.92 4.12 -28.58
C PHE A 513 -14.84 4.97 -27.90
N SER A 514 -13.59 4.61 -28.13
CA SER A 514 -12.41 5.38 -27.70
C SER A 514 -12.35 6.73 -28.43
N SER A 515 -11.90 7.77 -27.71
CA SER A 515 -11.63 9.09 -28.29
C SER A 515 -10.26 9.19 -28.98
N PHE A 516 -9.42 8.15 -28.86
CA PHE A 516 -8.03 8.18 -29.32
C PHE A 516 -7.76 7.31 -30.55
N GLU A 517 -8.48 6.19 -30.68
CA GLU A 517 -8.37 5.29 -31.83
C GLU A 517 -9.72 4.62 -32.10
N PHE A 518 -9.85 3.96 -33.25
CA PHE A 518 -11.04 3.16 -33.57
C PHE A 518 -10.99 1.83 -32.81
N ASP A 519 -11.25 1.91 -31.51
CA ASP A 519 -11.32 0.83 -30.54
C ASP A 519 -12.53 1.08 -29.62
N TYR A 520 -13.02 0.07 -28.93
CA TYR A 520 -14.19 0.19 -28.06
C TYR A 520 -14.14 -0.76 -26.87
N LEU A 521 -14.88 -0.39 -25.83
CA LEU A 521 -15.01 -1.16 -24.59
C LEU A 521 -16.48 -1.37 -24.25
N TYR A 522 -16.78 -2.47 -23.58
CA TYR A 522 -18.09 -2.73 -23.00
C TYR A 522 -18.08 -2.24 -21.55
N ASN A 523 -18.86 -1.20 -21.23
CA ASN A 523 -18.92 -0.64 -19.87
C ASN A 523 -20.32 -0.75 -19.25
N ASN A 524 -20.39 -0.58 -17.93
CA ASN A 524 -21.66 -0.56 -17.18
C ASN A 524 -22.57 -1.77 -17.49
N ALA A 525 -22.01 -2.98 -17.56
CA ALA A 525 -22.73 -4.17 -18.00
C ALA A 525 -23.82 -4.67 -17.03
N THR A 526 -23.85 -4.14 -15.81
CA THR A 526 -24.67 -4.66 -14.71
C THR A 526 -26.08 -4.08 -14.71
N ARG A 527 -27.08 -4.93 -14.50
CA ARG A 527 -28.46 -4.58 -14.13
C ARG A 527 -28.95 -5.38 -12.93
N ILE A 528 -30.11 -4.99 -12.42
CA ILE A 528 -30.87 -5.75 -11.43
C ILE A 528 -31.90 -6.62 -12.15
N TYR A 529 -31.90 -7.90 -11.83
CA TYR A 529 -32.82 -8.90 -12.35
C TYR A 529 -33.67 -9.48 -11.22
N ALA A 530 -34.82 -10.02 -11.58
CA ALA A 530 -35.64 -10.86 -10.71
C ALA A 530 -35.84 -12.21 -11.36
N LEU A 531 -35.77 -13.26 -10.55
CA LEU A 531 -36.10 -14.62 -10.94
C LEU A 531 -37.39 -15.03 -10.22
N PRO A 532 -38.54 -15.14 -10.92
CA PRO A 532 -39.73 -15.79 -10.40
C PRO A 532 -39.42 -17.23 -9.97
N LEU A 533 -39.78 -17.57 -8.73
CA LEU A 533 -39.45 -18.87 -8.14
C LEU A 533 -40.44 -19.97 -8.52
N GLN A 534 -41.63 -19.61 -9.00
CA GLN A 534 -42.68 -20.53 -9.46
C GLN A 534 -43.06 -20.26 -10.92
N ASP A 535 -43.51 -21.29 -11.62
CA ASP A 535 -44.15 -21.19 -12.94
C ASP A 535 -45.68 -21.14 -12.78
N ASP A 536 -46.18 -20.12 -12.09
CA ASP A 536 -47.60 -19.93 -11.78
C ASP A 536 -48.19 -18.64 -12.38
N GLY A 537 -47.47 -18.01 -13.29
CA GLY A 537 -47.80 -16.71 -13.88
C GLY A 537 -47.28 -15.51 -13.08
N THR A 538 -46.48 -15.73 -12.03
CA THR A 538 -45.74 -14.66 -11.34
C THR A 538 -44.78 -13.95 -12.31
N THR A 539 -44.95 -12.63 -12.46
CA THR A 539 -44.14 -11.77 -13.34
C THR A 539 -44.04 -10.35 -12.77
N LEU A 540 -42.91 -9.66 -13.01
CA LEU A 540 -42.68 -8.26 -12.60
C LEU A 540 -43.63 -7.29 -13.32
N THR A 541 -44.04 -7.61 -14.55
CA THR A 541 -44.86 -6.73 -15.40
C THR A 541 -46.18 -7.40 -15.76
N PRO A 542 -47.13 -7.54 -14.82
CA PRO A 542 -48.45 -8.10 -15.13
C PRO A 542 -49.19 -7.16 -16.08
N TYR A 543 -49.94 -7.72 -17.04
CA TYR A 543 -50.75 -6.93 -17.96
C TYR A 543 -51.79 -6.08 -17.22
N LYS A 544 -51.77 -4.76 -17.44
CA LYS A 544 -52.70 -3.79 -16.87
C LYS A 544 -53.55 -3.19 -18.00
N GLU A 545 -54.87 -3.19 -17.83
CA GLU A 545 -55.84 -2.59 -18.77
C GLU A 545 -56.74 -1.63 -18.00
N ASP A 546 -56.80 -0.36 -18.44
CA ASP A 546 -57.75 0.61 -17.92
C ASP A 546 -59.14 0.28 -18.46
N ARG A 547 -60.06 -0.10 -17.57
CA ARG A 547 -61.47 -0.30 -17.90
C ARG A 547 -62.30 0.85 -17.34
N GLU A 548 -63.12 1.47 -18.18
CA GLU A 548 -64.13 2.43 -17.75
C GLU A 548 -65.08 1.75 -16.75
N PRO A 549 -65.27 2.28 -15.54
CA PRO A 549 -66.16 1.67 -14.56
C PRO A 549 -67.62 1.79 -15.03
N ALA A 550 -68.25 0.65 -15.31
CA ALA A 550 -69.71 0.58 -15.39
C ALA A 550 -70.30 0.78 -13.99
N ALA A 551 -71.19 1.76 -13.84
CA ALA A 551 -71.79 2.11 -12.56
C ALA A 551 -72.65 0.96 -12.00
N GLU A 552 -72.24 0.39 -10.86
CA GLU A 552 -73.12 -0.31 -9.93
C GLU A 552 -72.88 0.13 -8.49
N GLU A 553 -73.93 -0.05 -7.68
CA GLU A 553 -74.33 0.73 -6.53
C GLU A 553 -73.42 0.64 -5.28
N LYS A 554 -73.43 1.76 -4.55
CA LYS A 554 -72.92 1.86 -3.17
C LYS A 554 -73.72 0.96 -2.23
N ALA A 555 -73.07 -0.05 -1.67
CA ALA A 555 -73.42 -0.58 -0.36
C ALA A 555 -72.36 -0.14 0.66
N ALA A 556 -72.78 0.65 1.64
CA ALA A 556 -71.98 1.00 2.80
C ALA A 556 -71.85 -0.25 3.69
N ASP A 557 -70.61 -0.66 4.00
CA ASP A 557 -70.36 -1.56 5.12
C ASP A 557 -69.18 -1.06 5.96
N HIS A 558 -69.50 -0.60 7.15
CA HIS A 558 -68.55 -0.30 8.20
C HIS A 558 -68.03 -1.63 8.78
N LYS A 559 -66.84 -2.07 8.35
CA LYS A 559 -66.04 -3.04 9.11
C LYS A 559 -64.77 -2.39 9.64
N LYS A 560 -64.63 -2.45 10.96
CA LYS A 560 -63.40 -2.20 11.71
C LYS A 560 -62.25 -2.97 11.07
N ALA A 561 -61.09 -2.31 11.00
CA ALA A 561 -59.81 -2.98 10.82
C ALA A 561 -59.58 -3.93 12.01
N GLU A 562 -59.88 -5.21 11.81
CA GLU A 562 -59.26 -6.29 12.58
C GLU A 562 -57.88 -6.54 11.96
N ASP A 563 -56.87 -6.63 12.83
CA ASP A 563 -55.51 -7.01 12.47
C ASP A 563 -55.53 -8.30 11.65
N LYS A 564 -55.15 -8.21 10.37
CA LYS A 564 -54.78 -9.40 9.60
C LYS A 564 -53.51 -9.98 10.23
N GLU A 565 -53.61 -11.16 10.84
CA GLU A 565 -52.45 -12.02 11.02
C GLU A 565 -51.71 -12.12 9.67
N ALA A 566 -50.42 -11.84 9.66
CA ALA A 566 -49.61 -11.95 8.47
C ALA A 566 -49.63 -13.41 7.98
N ASP A 567 -50.09 -13.63 6.76
CA ASP A 567 -50.03 -14.95 6.12
C ASP A 567 -48.58 -15.46 6.18
N LYS A 568 -48.42 -16.71 6.64
CA LYS A 568 -47.11 -17.35 6.76
C LYS A 568 -46.51 -17.57 5.38
N VAL A 569 -45.51 -16.76 5.00
CA VAL A 569 -44.77 -16.88 3.74
C VAL A 569 -44.12 -18.27 3.65
N THR A 570 -44.32 -18.95 2.53
CA THR A 570 -43.69 -20.24 2.21
C THR A 570 -43.02 -20.10 0.85
N VAL A 571 -41.73 -20.45 0.76
CA VAL A 571 -40.94 -20.34 -0.46
C VAL A 571 -40.82 -21.72 -1.09
N ALA A 572 -41.43 -21.87 -2.25
CA ALA A 572 -41.26 -23.03 -3.10
C ALA A 572 -40.49 -22.60 -4.37
N ILE A 573 -39.60 -23.46 -4.86
CA ILE A 573 -38.83 -23.20 -6.08
C ILE A 573 -39.15 -24.32 -7.09
N ASP A 574 -39.76 -23.94 -8.21
CA ASP A 574 -39.87 -24.81 -9.38
C ASP A 574 -38.61 -24.66 -10.24
N PHE A 575 -37.81 -25.72 -10.32
CA PHE A 575 -36.56 -25.74 -11.07
C PHE A 575 -36.73 -25.96 -12.58
N SER A 576 -37.92 -26.31 -13.03
CA SER A 576 -38.22 -26.55 -14.45
C SER A 576 -38.09 -25.25 -15.23
N ASP A 577 -37.23 -25.25 -16.26
CA ASP A 577 -36.95 -24.09 -17.13
C ASP A 577 -36.67 -22.77 -16.38
N ILE A 578 -36.16 -22.85 -15.16
CA ILE A 578 -36.06 -21.71 -14.24
C ILE A 578 -35.27 -20.53 -14.81
N ASN A 579 -34.20 -20.79 -15.57
CA ASN A 579 -33.38 -19.76 -16.19
C ASN A 579 -34.17 -18.94 -17.24
N SER A 580 -35.12 -19.57 -17.93
CA SER A 580 -35.98 -18.90 -18.92
C SER A 580 -36.93 -17.86 -18.30
N ARG A 581 -37.14 -17.91 -16.98
CA ARG A 581 -38.03 -17.00 -16.25
C ARG A 581 -37.34 -15.72 -15.78
N ILE A 582 -36.04 -15.54 -16.03
CA ILE A 582 -35.31 -14.34 -15.57
C ILE A 582 -35.88 -13.08 -16.24
N GLU A 583 -36.30 -12.12 -15.43
CA GLU A 583 -36.82 -10.83 -15.86
C GLU A 583 -35.89 -9.69 -15.43
N THR A 584 -35.76 -8.66 -16.27
CA THR A 584 -34.98 -7.45 -15.92
C THR A 584 -35.88 -6.43 -15.24
N LEU A 585 -35.40 -5.76 -14.20
CA LEU A 585 -36.05 -4.53 -13.76
C LEU A 585 -35.87 -3.47 -14.87
N PRO A 586 -36.86 -2.56 -15.06
CA PRO A 586 -36.81 -1.50 -16.08
C PRO A 586 -35.89 -0.35 -15.67
N LEU A 587 -34.63 -0.68 -15.37
CA LEU A 587 -33.57 0.23 -14.97
C LEU A 587 -32.49 0.25 -16.06
N PRO A 588 -31.77 1.38 -16.23
CA PRO A 588 -30.61 1.41 -17.11
C PRO A 588 -29.52 0.45 -16.62
N ALA A 589 -28.54 0.16 -17.45
CA ALA A 589 -27.34 -0.55 -17.02
C ALA A 589 -26.40 0.42 -16.27
N GLY A 590 -25.66 -0.07 -15.28
CA GLY A 590 -24.96 0.81 -14.34
C GLY A 590 -24.14 0.07 -13.28
N ASN A 591 -23.89 0.75 -12.17
CA ASN A 591 -23.17 0.19 -11.02
C ASN A 591 -24.14 0.04 -9.85
N TYR A 592 -24.51 -1.20 -9.54
CA TYR A 592 -25.57 -1.56 -8.60
C TYR A 592 -25.05 -2.37 -7.41
N ARG A 593 -25.69 -2.21 -6.25
CA ARG A 593 -25.62 -3.15 -5.10
C ARG A 593 -27.00 -3.31 -4.49
N LEU A 594 -27.40 -4.52 -4.11
CA LEU A 594 -28.64 -4.75 -3.39
C LEU A 594 -28.43 -4.54 -1.89
N LEU A 595 -29.27 -3.72 -1.26
CA LEU A 595 -29.21 -3.43 0.18
C LEU A 595 -30.19 -4.27 1.00
N GLY A 596 -31.28 -4.73 0.38
CA GLY A 596 -32.27 -5.59 1.01
C GLY A 596 -33.68 -5.45 0.42
N SER A 597 -34.53 -6.43 0.72
CA SER A 597 -35.91 -6.47 0.24
C SER A 597 -36.84 -5.67 1.13
N VAL A 598 -37.74 -4.92 0.50
CA VAL A 598 -38.74 -4.08 1.15
C VAL A 598 -40.14 -4.57 0.78
N GLU A 599 -41.18 -4.01 1.39
CA GLU A 599 -42.55 -4.34 1.01
C GLU A 599 -42.79 -4.00 -0.47
N GLU A 600 -43.28 -4.98 -1.25
CA GLU A 600 -43.54 -4.87 -2.68
C GLU A 600 -42.35 -4.35 -3.54
N GLY A 601 -41.09 -4.59 -3.13
CA GLY A 601 -39.93 -4.09 -3.89
C GLY A 601 -38.54 -4.37 -3.33
N VAL A 602 -37.55 -3.65 -3.85
CA VAL A 602 -36.12 -3.77 -3.48
C VAL A 602 -35.47 -2.41 -3.23
N LEU A 603 -34.61 -2.36 -2.20
CA LEU A 603 -33.72 -1.22 -1.92
C LEU A 603 -32.32 -1.53 -2.45
N TYR A 604 -31.73 -0.60 -3.19
CA TYR A 604 -30.44 -0.80 -3.86
C TYR A 604 -29.65 0.50 -3.95
N THR A 605 -28.36 0.43 -4.28
CA THR A 605 -27.56 1.60 -4.65
C THR A 605 -27.37 1.66 -6.16
N ALA A 606 -27.41 2.86 -6.73
CA ALA A 606 -26.98 3.16 -8.09
C ALA A 606 -25.86 4.21 -8.03
N GLY A 607 -24.60 3.78 -8.16
CA GLY A 607 -23.45 4.63 -7.86
C GLY A 607 -23.48 5.12 -6.40
N ASN A 608 -23.59 6.43 -6.20
CA ASN A 608 -23.63 7.06 -4.86
C ASN A 608 -25.05 7.36 -4.35
N LYS A 609 -26.09 6.79 -4.97
CA LYS A 609 -27.48 7.01 -4.57
C LYS A 609 -28.10 5.74 -4.01
N VAL A 610 -28.88 5.86 -2.95
CA VAL A 610 -29.79 4.81 -2.48
C VAL A 610 -31.14 5.03 -3.14
N MET A 611 -31.63 3.98 -3.80
CA MET A 611 -32.84 3.96 -4.61
C MET A 611 -33.75 2.83 -4.14
N ARG A 612 -35.05 3.00 -4.37
CA ARG A 612 -36.07 1.96 -4.18
C ARG A 612 -36.77 1.71 -5.50
N TYR A 613 -36.97 0.43 -5.85
CA TYR A 613 -37.87 0.04 -6.92
C TYR A 613 -39.10 -0.63 -6.32
N ASN A 614 -40.29 -0.09 -6.58
CA ASN A 614 -41.57 -0.67 -6.24
C ASN A 614 -42.11 -1.44 -7.45
N ILE A 615 -42.35 -2.74 -7.28
CA ILE A 615 -42.77 -3.64 -8.37
C ILE A 615 -44.21 -3.35 -8.79
N LYS A 616 -45.11 -3.14 -7.84
CA LYS A 616 -46.53 -2.92 -8.11
C LYS A 616 -46.80 -1.61 -8.85
N GLU A 617 -46.14 -0.55 -8.41
CA GLU A 617 -46.19 0.78 -9.03
C GLU A 617 -45.28 0.90 -10.25
N GLU A 618 -44.40 -0.07 -10.49
CA GLU A 618 -43.35 -0.06 -11.52
C GLU A 618 -42.50 1.23 -11.47
N LYS A 619 -42.24 1.71 -10.25
CA LYS A 619 -41.69 3.05 -10.01
C LYS A 619 -40.36 2.97 -9.29
N THR A 620 -39.40 3.76 -9.78
CA THR A 620 -38.14 4.03 -9.08
C THR A 620 -38.22 5.32 -8.29
N GLU A 621 -37.74 5.29 -7.05
CA GLU A 621 -37.73 6.43 -6.14
C GLU A 621 -36.34 6.64 -5.56
N GLU A 622 -35.85 7.88 -5.60
CA GLU A 622 -34.62 8.28 -4.94
C GLU A 622 -34.87 8.45 -3.44
N ILE A 623 -34.19 7.64 -2.63
CA ILE A 623 -34.30 7.68 -1.18
C ILE A 623 -33.26 8.65 -0.62
N LEU A 624 -32.01 8.56 -1.09
CA LEU A 624 -30.89 9.35 -0.57
C LEU A 624 -29.78 9.51 -1.62
N ASP A 625 -29.29 10.73 -1.82
CA ASP A 625 -28.08 11.02 -2.62
C ASP A 625 -26.86 11.25 -1.72
N GLY A 626 -25.70 10.72 -2.10
CA GLY A 626 -24.44 10.82 -1.36
C GLY A 626 -24.13 9.63 -0.44
N ALA A 627 -24.76 8.48 -0.65
CA ALA A 627 -24.51 7.22 0.05
C ALA A 627 -24.43 6.04 -0.94
N GLY A 628 -23.23 5.46 -1.11
CA GLY A 628 -22.97 4.34 -2.02
C GLY A 628 -22.98 2.95 -1.37
N ASN A 629 -23.37 2.84 -0.10
CA ASN A 629 -23.50 1.58 0.62
C ASN A 629 -24.47 1.71 1.82
N GLY A 630 -25.01 0.60 2.32
CA GLY A 630 -25.87 0.60 3.51
C GLY A 630 -26.30 -0.79 3.98
N ILE A 631 -26.93 -0.86 5.17
CA ILE A 631 -27.49 -2.09 5.73
C ILE A 631 -28.92 -1.81 6.18
N LEU A 632 -29.87 -2.55 5.63
CA LEU A 632 -31.31 -2.42 5.91
C LEU A 632 -31.66 -3.06 7.27
N ALA A 633 -32.51 -2.39 8.05
CA ALA A 633 -33.11 -3.00 9.25
C ALA A 633 -34.07 -4.14 8.85
N ALA A 634 -34.21 -5.16 9.71
CA ALA A 634 -35.07 -6.32 9.43
C ALA A 634 -36.53 -5.94 9.14
N ASP A 635 -37.04 -4.87 9.77
CA ASP A 635 -38.38 -4.32 9.54
C ASP A 635 -38.54 -3.57 8.21
N GLY A 636 -37.45 -3.32 7.47
CA GLY A 636 -37.44 -2.64 6.16
C GLY A 636 -37.66 -1.12 6.20
N LYS A 637 -37.78 -0.51 7.39
CA LYS A 637 -38.20 0.90 7.54
C LYS A 637 -37.06 1.90 7.56
N SER A 638 -35.84 1.45 7.85
CA SER A 638 -34.65 2.29 7.94
C SER A 638 -33.40 1.53 7.57
N PHE A 639 -32.34 2.25 7.20
CA PHE A 639 -31.04 1.67 6.91
C PHE A 639 -29.92 2.55 7.48
N ILE A 640 -28.82 1.91 7.86
CA ILE A 640 -27.59 2.59 8.28
C ILE A 640 -26.63 2.69 7.09
N TYR A 641 -25.93 3.81 6.97
CA TYR A 641 -24.94 4.05 5.93
C TYR A 641 -23.73 4.81 6.48
N ARG A 642 -22.61 4.74 5.74
CA ARG A 642 -21.37 5.47 6.02
C ARG A 642 -21.13 6.53 4.94
N ARG A 643 -20.69 7.72 5.35
CA ARG A 643 -20.23 8.80 4.47
C ARG A 643 -18.95 9.41 5.04
N GLY A 644 -17.83 9.24 4.34
CA GLY A 644 -16.53 9.56 4.91
C GLY A 644 -16.36 8.83 6.25
N ASP A 645 -16.08 9.57 7.32
CA ASP A 645 -15.91 9.01 8.66
C ASP A 645 -17.16 9.09 9.55
N ALA A 646 -18.30 9.48 8.97
CA ALA A 646 -19.57 9.58 9.69
C ALA A 646 -20.49 8.39 9.37
N PHE A 647 -21.25 7.97 10.38
CA PHE A 647 -22.33 6.99 10.27
C PHE A 647 -23.67 7.68 10.50
N ALA A 648 -24.67 7.29 9.73
CA ALA A 648 -26.00 7.88 9.81
C ALA A 648 -27.09 6.84 9.52
N VAL A 649 -28.28 7.08 10.06
CA VAL A 649 -29.47 6.26 9.82
C VAL A 649 -30.50 7.10 9.07
N ALA A 650 -30.98 6.57 7.96
CA ALA A 650 -32.02 7.18 7.14
C ALA A 650 -33.27 6.29 7.12
N LYS A 651 -34.44 6.93 6.95
CA LYS A 651 -35.68 6.20 6.70
C LYS A 651 -35.71 5.72 5.26
N ASN A 652 -36.34 4.57 5.03
CA ASN A 652 -36.64 4.08 3.68
C ASN A 652 -37.85 4.83 3.11
N GLN A 653 -37.67 6.13 2.84
CA GLN A 653 -38.71 7.04 2.34
C GLN A 653 -38.08 8.04 1.37
N PRO A 654 -38.72 8.38 0.24
CA PRO A 654 -38.15 9.33 -0.73
C PRO A 654 -37.74 10.68 -0.12
N GLY A 655 -36.69 11.30 -0.67
CA GLY A 655 -36.28 12.65 -0.31
C GLY A 655 -35.52 12.79 1.02
N GLN A 656 -34.82 11.75 1.49
CA GLN A 656 -33.93 11.91 2.65
C GLN A 656 -32.73 12.79 2.29
N SER A 657 -32.18 13.45 3.31
CA SER A 657 -30.96 14.25 3.18
C SER A 657 -29.80 13.58 3.90
N VAL A 658 -28.66 13.56 3.22
CA VAL A 658 -27.39 13.03 3.74
C VAL A 658 -26.79 13.85 4.88
N ASN A 659 -27.37 15.02 5.16
CA ASN A 659 -26.97 15.87 6.28
C ASN A 659 -27.77 15.56 7.57
N ASN A 660 -28.77 14.66 7.50
CA ASN A 660 -29.62 14.27 8.62
C ASN A 660 -29.29 12.86 9.12
N GLY A 661 -29.74 12.54 10.34
CA GLY A 661 -29.66 11.18 10.89
C GLY A 661 -28.25 10.73 11.30
N LYS A 662 -27.27 11.65 11.36
CA LYS A 662 -25.91 11.38 11.83
C LYS A 662 -25.94 10.88 13.28
N LEU A 663 -25.26 9.76 13.51
CA LEU A 663 -25.10 9.19 14.85
C LEU A 663 -24.05 9.97 15.65
N ASP A 664 -24.33 10.23 16.93
CA ASP A 664 -23.35 10.82 17.84
C ASP A 664 -22.42 9.72 18.39
N LEU A 665 -21.18 9.71 17.91
CA LEU A 665 -20.15 8.75 18.32
C LEU A 665 -19.12 9.35 19.27
N LYS A 666 -19.36 10.55 19.85
CA LYS A 666 -18.39 11.22 20.75
C LYS A 666 -17.99 10.37 21.95
N GLN A 667 -18.93 9.56 22.45
CA GLN A 667 -18.72 8.67 23.59
C GLN A 667 -18.37 7.22 23.19
N LEU A 668 -18.17 6.94 21.89
CA LEU A 668 -17.67 5.65 21.43
C LEU A 668 -16.19 5.54 21.84
N THR A 669 -16.00 5.15 23.08
CA THR A 669 -14.72 5.17 23.80
C THR A 669 -14.53 3.86 24.55
N MET A 670 -13.28 3.45 24.67
CA MET A 670 -12.88 2.33 25.52
C MET A 670 -11.55 2.62 26.19
N LYS A 671 -11.32 1.94 27.31
CA LYS A 671 -9.99 1.91 27.91
C LYS A 671 -9.13 0.96 27.09
N ILE A 672 -7.92 1.37 26.75
CA ILE A 672 -6.95 0.55 26.03
C ILE A 672 -5.80 0.27 26.99
N ASP A 673 -5.53 -1.00 27.24
CA ASP A 673 -4.30 -1.50 27.86
C ASP A 673 -3.32 -1.88 26.74
N PRO A 674 -2.28 -1.06 26.46
CA PRO A 674 -1.42 -1.25 25.30
C PRO A 674 -0.77 -2.63 25.25
N ARG A 675 -0.32 -3.19 26.38
CA ARG A 675 0.36 -4.49 26.40
C ARG A 675 -0.59 -5.63 26.02
N LYS A 676 -1.81 -5.61 26.56
CA LYS A 676 -2.84 -6.60 26.19
C LYS A 676 -3.26 -6.48 24.74
N GLU A 677 -3.41 -5.26 24.23
CA GLU A 677 -3.73 -5.01 22.83
C GLU A 677 -2.60 -5.49 21.90
N TRP A 678 -1.34 -5.19 22.22
CA TRP A 678 -0.19 -5.60 21.41
C TRP A 678 -0.01 -7.12 21.38
N GLU A 679 -0.24 -7.82 22.49
CA GLU A 679 -0.27 -9.29 22.52
C GLU A 679 -1.36 -9.86 21.61
N GLN A 680 -2.55 -9.24 21.59
CA GLN A 680 -3.65 -9.64 20.71
C GLN A 680 -3.29 -9.38 19.23
N ILE A 681 -2.79 -8.19 18.90
CA ILE A 681 -2.33 -7.82 17.56
C ILE A 681 -1.27 -8.81 17.06
N TYR A 682 -0.30 -9.17 17.90
CA TYR A 682 0.72 -10.15 17.56
C TYR A 682 0.12 -11.51 17.21
N ARG A 683 -0.81 -12.03 18.01
CA ARG A 683 -1.50 -13.30 17.71
C ARG A 683 -2.31 -13.22 16.41
N ASP A 684 -3.04 -12.12 16.20
CA ASP A 684 -3.80 -11.88 14.98
C ASP A 684 -2.90 -11.84 13.75
N ALA A 685 -1.73 -11.20 13.83
CA ALA A 685 -0.80 -11.15 12.71
C ALA A 685 -0.37 -12.55 12.27
N PHE A 686 -0.07 -13.46 13.20
CA PHE A 686 0.26 -14.85 12.88
C PHE A 686 -0.92 -15.61 12.27
N ARG A 687 -2.12 -15.42 12.82
CA ARG A 687 -3.34 -16.08 12.34
C ARG A 687 -3.72 -15.61 10.93
N ILE A 688 -3.80 -14.30 10.74
CA ILE A 688 -4.14 -13.66 9.46
C ILE A 688 -3.11 -14.06 8.40
N PHE A 689 -1.81 -14.03 8.71
CA PHE A 689 -0.80 -14.43 7.73
C PHE A 689 -0.96 -15.89 7.33
N ARG A 690 -1.08 -16.81 8.30
CA ARG A 690 -1.31 -18.25 8.06
C ARG A 690 -2.54 -18.50 7.18
N ASP A 691 -3.66 -17.88 7.52
CA ASP A 691 -4.97 -18.16 6.89
C ASP A 691 -5.10 -17.57 5.49
N TYR A 692 -4.36 -16.49 5.22
CA TYR A 692 -4.44 -15.78 3.95
C TYR A 692 -3.33 -16.18 2.95
N PHE A 693 -2.27 -16.84 3.40
CA PHE A 693 -1.10 -17.16 2.56
C PHE A 693 -1.44 -18.09 1.39
N TYR A 694 -0.77 -17.86 0.25
CA TYR A 694 -1.11 -18.52 -1.02
C TYR A 694 -0.86 -20.04 -1.06
N VAL A 695 0.04 -20.55 -0.21
CA VAL A 695 0.33 -21.99 -0.07
C VAL A 695 0.18 -22.44 1.38
N ASN A 696 -0.42 -23.61 1.58
CA ASN A 696 -0.73 -24.12 2.93
C ASN A 696 0.49 -24.46 3.79
N ASN A 697 1.66 -24.68 3.18
CA ASN A 697 2.87 -25.11 3.88
C ASN A 697 3.76 -23.94 4.34
N LEU A 698 3.40 -22.67 4.05
CA LEU A 698 4.19 -21.48 4.40
C LEU A 698 5.68 -21.63 4.01
N HIS A 699 5.97 -22.20 2.84
CA HIS A 699 7.34 -22.50 2.37
C HIS A 699 8.17 -23.42 3.28
N GLY A 700 7.51 -24.21 4.14
CA GLY A 700 8.19 -25.11 5.09
C GLY A 700 8.79 -24.39 6.30
N VAL A 701 8.42 -23.13 6.52
CA VAL A 701 8.87 -22.33 7.66
C VAL A 701 8.22 -22.83 8.97
N ASP A 702 9.00 -22.97 10.04
CA ASP A 702 8.49 -23.27 11.38
C ASP A 702 7.75 -22.07 11.98
N TRP A 703 6.48 -21.90 11.58
CA TRP A 703 5.67 -20.74 11.91
C TRP A 703 5.40 -20.60 13.41
N GLU A 704 5.14 -21.71 14.11
CA GLU A 704 4.95 -21.69 15.56
C GLU A 704 6.27 -21.40 16.29
N GLY A 705 7.39 -21.97 15.86
CA GLY A 705 8.71 -21.64 16.41
C GLY A 705 9.07 -20.15 16.26
N ILE A 706 8.72 -19.54 15.12
CA ILE A 706 8.85 -18.08 14.90
C ILE A 706 7.94 -17.31 15.85
N ARG A 707 6.70 -17.76 16.03
CA ARG A 707 5.74 -17.14 16.97
C ARG A 707 6.27 -17.11 18.38
N GLU A 708 6.85 -18.21 18.86
CA GLU A 708 7.46 -18.29 20.17
C GLU A 708 8.72 -17.42 20.27
N LYS A 709 9.60 -17.48 19.26
CA LYS A 709 10.86 -16.74 19.23
C LYS A 709 10.65 -15.23 19.30
N TYR A 710 9.84 -14.65 18.43
CA TYR A 710 9.59 -13.20 18.43
C TYR A 710 8.64 -12.78 19.56
N GLY A 711 7.79 -13.69 20.04
CA GLY A 711 6.88 -13.46 21.17
C GLY A 711 7.61 -13.15 22.49
N ARG A 712 8.86 -13.63 22.63
CA ARG A 712 9.74 -13.31 23.78
C ARG A 712 10.09 -11.82 23.89
N LEU A 713 9.92 -11.04 22.81
CA LEU A 713 10.19 -9.61 22.81
C LEU A 713 8.98 -8.76 23.26
N LEU A 714 7.75 -9.31 23.24
CA LEU A 714 6.53 -8.56 23.61
C LEU A 714 6.57 -7.91 25.00
N PRO A 715 7.07 -8.59 26.07
CA PRO A 715 7.18 -7.96 27.39
C PRO A 715 8.09 -6.72 27.39
N HIS A 716 9.00 -6.61 26.44
CA HIS A 716 9.97 -5.54 26.36
C HIS A 716 9.57 -4.39 25.42
N LEU A 717 8.40 -4.46 24.77
CA LEU A 717 7.90 -3.39 23.90
C LEU A 717 7.69 -2.10 24.69
N PRO A 718 8.32 -0.98 24.30
CA PRO A 718 8.07 0.30 24.93
C PRO A 718 7.03 1.14 24.17
N SER A 719 6.72 0.84 22.91
CA SER A 719 5.74 1.58 22.12
C SER A 719 5.10 0.71 21.03
N ARG A 720 4.02 1.21 20.41
CA ARG A 720 3.36 0.57 19.26
C ARG A 720 4.26 0.55 18.01
N TYR A 721 5.15 1.54 17.86
CA TYR A 721 6.14 1.60 16.78
C TYR A 721 7.07 0.38 16.81
N ASP A 722 7.48 -0.05 18.01
CA ASP A 722 8.35 -1.21 18.18
C ASP A 722 7.63 -2.54 17.88
N LEU A 723 6.31 -2.60 18.05
CA LEU A 723 5.52 -3.76 17.62
C LEU A 723 5.50 -3.88 16.09
N ASP A 724 5.38 -2.78 15.35
CA ASP A 724 5.46 -2.81 13.87
C ASP A 724 6.81 -3.35 13.41
N TYR A 725 7.91 -3.02 14.10
CA TYR A 725 9.21 -3.64 13.83
C TYR A 725 9.19 -5.16 14.04
N ILE A 726 8.65 -5.66 15.14
CA ILE A 726 8.53 -7.11 15.37
C ILE A 726 7.69 -7.77 14.27
N LEU A 727 6.55 -7.17 13.90
CA LEU A 727 5.71 -7.70 12.84
C LEU A 727 6.44 -7.73 11.49
N ASN A 728 7.24 -6.70 11.17
CA ASN A 728 8.09 -6.68 9.98
C ASN A 728 9.07 -7.86 9.99
N GLU A 729 9.75 -8.10 11.11
CA GLU A 729 10.68 -9.24 11.24
C GLU A 729 9.97 -10.58 11.05
N VAL A 730 8.76 -10.74 11.62
CA VAL A 730 7.95 -11.96 11.53
C VAL A 730 7.54 -12.26 10.09
N VAL A 731 6.90 -11.32 9.39
CA VAL A 731 6.40 -11.58 8.02
C VAL A 731 7.55 -11.82 7.04
N SER A 732 8.73 -11.24 7.32
CA SER A 732 9.94 -11.43 6.53
C SER A 732 10.48 -12.86 6.54
N GLU A 733 10.18 -13.64 7.59
CA GLU A 733 10.63 -15.04 7.70
C GLU A 733 9.94 -15.96 6.68
N SER A 734 8.78 -15.55 6.14
CA SER A 734 8.11 -16.28 5.05
C SER A 734 8.92 -16.32 3.75
N ASN A 735 9.95 -15.46 3.63
CA ASN A 735 10.80 -15.33 2.44
C ASN A 735 9.97 -15.19 1.16
N THR A 736 8.99 -14.28 1.17
CA THR A 736 8.08 -14.05 0.04
C THR A 736 7.93 -12.54 -0.21
N GLY A 737 7.87 -12.16 -1.48
CA GLY A 737 7.47 -10.85 -1.93
C GLY A 737 6.06 -10.51 -1.44
N HIS A 738 5.75 -9.22 -1.38
CA HIS A 738 4.43 -8.72 -0.96
C HIS A 738 3.99 -9.01 0.48
N ALA A 739 4.83 -9.67 1.28
CA ALA A 739 4.65 -9.72 2.73
C ALA A 739 5.04 -8.37 3.33
N TYR A 740 4.08 -7.54 3.74
CA TYR A 740 4.34 -6.16 4.20
C TYR A 740 3.72 -5.88 5.56
N VAL A 741 4.21 -4.84 6.25
CA VAL A 741 3.55 -4.24 7.42
C VAL A 741 3.43 -2.74 7.22
N ASP A 742 2.24 -2.20 7.50
CA ASP A 742 1.96 -0.76 7.54
C ASP A 742 1.71 -0.31 8.99
N TRP A 743 1.88 1.00 9.23
CA TRP A 743 1.76 1.61 10.56
C TRP A 743 0.43 1.31 11.25
N GLY A 744 0.51 0.91 12.52
CA GLY A 744 -0.64 0.89 13.43
C GLY A 744 -0.95 2.25 14.05
N ASP A 745 -1.62 2.23 15.21
CA ASP A 745 -1.96 3.43 16.00
C ASP A 745 -0.72 3.95 16.76
N ILE A 746 0.13 4.69 16.04
CA ILE A 746 1.29 5.40 16.59
C ILE A 746 0.99 6.90 16.72
N ALA A 747 1.70 7.58 17.63
CA ALA A 747 1.70 9.04 17.64
C ALA A 747 2.30 9.56 16.33
N ARG A 748 1.63 10.56 15.71
CA ARG A 748 2.07 11.17 14.46
C ARG A 748 2.15 12.68 14.62
N VAL A 749 3.17 13.28 14.03
CA VAL A 749 3.31 14.73 13.92
C VAL A 749 2.49 15.20 12.71
N GLU A 750 1.72 16.27 12.88
CA GLU A 750 1.03 16.89 11.77
C GLU A 750 2.04 17.43 10.76
N ARG A 751 1.89 17.05 9.49
CA ARG A 751 2.81 17.49 8.44
C ARG A 751 2.63 18.96 8.11
N ILE A 752 3.70 19.73 8.21
CA ILE A 752 3.77 21.11 7.70
C ILE A 752 4.32 21.08 6.27
N ASN A 753 3.55 21.60 5.31
CA ASN A 753 3.97 21.66 3.91
C ASN A 753 4.66 23.00 3.61
N GLY A 754 5.98 23.00 3.50
CA GLY A 754 6.79 24.00 2.83
C GLY A 754 6.49 24.15 1.33
N GLY A 755 6.85 25.33 0.80
CA GLY A 755 6.70 25.72 -0.59
C GLY A 755 7.95 25.41 -1.40
N LEU A 756 7.76 24.87 -2.59
CA LEU A 756 8.81 24.64 -3.58
C LEU A 756 8.52 25.44 -4.85
N LEU A 757 9.59 25.80 -5.56
CA LEU A 757 9.53 26.67 -6.73
C LEU A 757 9.54 25.90 -8.05
N GLY A 758 9.73 24.58 -8.04
CA GLY A 758 9.97 23.81 -9.26
C GLY A 758 11.34 24.11 -9.85
N ALA A 759 12.35 24.28 -8.98
CA ALA A 759 13.69 24.71 -9.38
C ALA A 759 14.79 24.19 -8.45
N GLU A 760 15.98 23.99 -9.02
CA GLU A 760 17.22 23.74 -8.27
C GLU A 760 17.93 25.08 -8.02
N LEU A 761 18.35 25.31 -6.79
CA LEU A 761 19.11 26.49 -6.38
C LEU A 761 20.56 26.11 -6.14
N GLU A 762 21.49 27.04 -6.40
CA GLU A 762 22.90 26.90 -6.07
C GLU A 762 23.43 28.15 -5.33
N ALA A 763 24.36 27.94 -4.41
CA ALA A 763 24.99 29.02 -3.66
C ALA A 763 26.15 29.63 -4.47
N ASP A 764 26.10 30.93 -4.72
CA ASP A 764 27.26 31.71 -5.16
C ASP A 764 27.91 32.35 -3.93
N LEU A 765 28.89 31.64 -3.36
CA LEU A 765 29.60 32.07 -2.15
C LEU A 765 30.40 33.37 -2.36
N SER A 766 30.80 33.67 -3.61
CA SER A 766 31.53 34.90 -3.93
C SER A 766 30.61 36.12 -3.89
N ALA A 767 29.39 35.97 -4.40
CA ALA A 767 28.36 36.99 -4.37
C ALA A 767 27.56 37.00 -3.05
N LYS A 768 27.66 35.95 -2.24
CA LYS A 768 26.83 35.68 -1.05
C LYS A 768 25.34 35.65 -1.36
N ARG A 769 24.97 35.09 -2.53
CA ARG A 769 23.59 34.99 -3.04
C ARG A 769 23.31 33.59 -3.57
N TYR A 770 22.04 33.30 -3.83
CA TYR A 770 21.62 32.07 -4.53
C TYR A 770 21.26 32.37 -5.98
N ARG A 771 21.65 31.47 -6.87
CA ARG A 771 21.24 31.45 -8.27
C ARG A 771 20.26 30.32 -8.53
N ILE A 772 19.38 30.53 -9.50
CA ILE A 772 18.51 29.50 -10.03
C ILE A 772 19.34 28.66 -11.00
N LYS A 773 19.77 27.49 -10.56
CA LYS A 773 20.60 26.59 -11.36
C LYS A 773 19.80 25.91 -12.46
N LYS A 774 18.59 25.46 -12.12
CA LYS A 774 17.70 24.76 -13.05
C LYS A 774 16.25 25.09 -12.78
N ILE A 775 15.46 25.26 -13.82
CA ILE A 775 13.99 25.34 -13.73
C ILE A 775 13.43 24.05 -14.33
N TYR A 776 12.70 23.27 -13.54
CA TYR A 776 12.12 22.04 -14.07
C TYR A 776 10.98 22.37 -15.04
N PRO A 777 10.91 21.73 -16.22
CA PRO A 777 9.77 21.88 -17.11
C PRO A 777 8.50 21.36 -16.43
N GLY A 778 7.37 21.99 -16.74
CA GLY A 778 6.06 21.56 -16.28
C GLY A 778 5.04 21.48 -17.40
N GLU A 779 3.96 20.76 -17.14
CA GLU A 779 2.73 20.73 -17.93
C GLU A 779 1.70 21.57 -17.17
N ASN A 780 1.76 22.90 -17.26
CA ASN A 780 1.03 23.82 -16.38
C ASN A 780 -0.53 23.72 -16.44
N TRP A 781 -1.08 22.89 -17.33
CA TRP A 781 -2.50 22.53 -17.35
C TRP A 781 -2.86 21.34 -16.43
N ASP A 782 -1.86 20.66 -15.86
CA ASP A 782 -1.98 19.57 -14.90
C ASP A 782 -1.39 20.03 -13.55
N GLU A 783 -2.22 20.11 -12.51
CA GLU A 783 -1.78 20.59 -11.19
C GLU A 783 -0.64 19.75 -10.60
N SER A 784 -0.56 18.45 -10.93
CA SER A 784 0.50 17.56 -10.45
C SER A 784 1.85 17.79 -11.13
N ARG A 785 1.84 18.41 -12.33
CA ARG A 785 3.02 18.72 -13.15
C ARG A 785 3.19 20.22 -13.40
N ARG A 786 2.55 21.06 -12.57
CA ARG A 786 2.69 22.52 -12.63
C ARG A 786 4.07 22.94 -12.13
N SER A 787 4.80 23.71 -12.93
CA SER A 787 6.10 24.25 -12.55
C SER A 787 6.00 25.77 -12.30
N PRO A 788 6.08 26.24 -11.04
CA PRO A 788 5.79 27.62 -10.67
C PRO A 788 6.54 28.69 -11.47
N LEU A 789 7.83 28.48 -11.77
CA LEU A 789 8.64 29.48 -12.49
C LEU A 789 8.44 29.48 -14.01
N THR A 790 7.67 28.53 -14.54
CA THR A 790 7.34 28.44 -15.98
C THR A 790 5.94 28.97 -16.31
N GLU A 791 5.21 29.45 -15.31
CA GLU A 791 3.85 29.95 -15.49
C GLU A 791 3.80 31.21 -16.36
N SER A 792 2.66 31.41 -17.03
CA SER A 792 2.44 32.59 -17.87
C SER A 792 2.60 33.88 -17.07
N GLY A 793 3.43 34.80 -17.57
CA GLY A 793 3.72 36.08 -16.91
C GLY A 793 4.93 36.03 -15.96
N ILE A 794 5.51 34.86 -15.73
CA ILE A 794 6.77 34.71 -14.99
C ILE A 794 7.91 34.67 -16.01
N ASN A 795 8.85 35.62 -15.89
CA ASN A 795 10.02 35.72 -16.75
C ASN A 795 11.29 35.67 -15.89
N VAL A 796 11.51 34.50 -15.32
CA VAL A 796 12.67 34.12 -14.52
C VAL A 796 13.48 33.11 -15.33
N GLN A 797 14.79 33.26 -15.36
CA GLN A 797 15.68 32.42 -16.17
C GLN A 797 16.67 31.67 -15.30
N GLU A 798 17.15 30.54 -15.80
CA GLU A 798 18.32 29.87 -15.23
C GLU A 798 19.52 30.84 -15.24
N GLY A 799 20.26 30.87 -14.14
CA GLY A 799 21.35 31.82 -13.88
C GLY A 799 20.92 33.10 -13.15
N ASP A 800 19.63 33.43 -13.10
CA ASP A 800 19.16 34.58 -12.32
C ASP A 800 19.39 34.38 -10.81
N TYR A 801 19.68 35.47 -10.10
CA TYR A 801 19.79 35.50 -8.65
C TYR A 801 18.44 35.67 -7.98
N LEU A 802 18.15 34.80 -7.02
CA LEU A 802 17.03 34.96 -6.09
C LEU A 802 17.49 35.84 -4.92
N LEU A 803 16.98 37.07 -4.88
CA LEU A 803 17.44 38.10 -3.93
C LEU A 803 16.54 38.23 -2.72
N ARG A 804 15.22 38.02 -2.88
CA ARG A 804 14.24 38.07 -1.77
C ARG A 804 13.11 37.08 -1.95
N ILE A 805 12.58 36.61 -0.82
CA ILE A 805 11.33 35.85 -0.73
C ILE A 805 10.43 36.60 0.26
N ASN A 806 9.22 36.98 -0.17
CA ASN A 806 8.27 37.78 0.62
C ASN A 806 8.86 39.06 1.24
N GLY A 807 9.77 39.71 0.49
CA GLY A 807 10.45 40.93 0.93
C GLY A 807 11.65 40.71 1.86
N GLU A 808 11.87 39.50 2.36
CA GLU A 808 13.04 39.16 3.18
C GLU A 808 14.27 38.94 2.31
N GLU A 809 15.41 39.52 2.71
CA GLU A 809 16.67 39.38 1.97
C GLU A 809 17.24 37.97 2.09
N LEU A 810 17.57 37.38 0.94
CA LEU A 810 18.13 36.04 0.88
C LEU A 810 19.65 36.11 0.63
N THR A 811 20.42 35.51 1.52
CA THR A 811 21.89 35.42 1.44
C THR A 811 22.36 34.01 1.80
N THR A 812 23.60 33.66 1.49
CA THR A 812 24.18 32.33 1.80
C THR A 812 24.37 32.05 3.29
N THR A 813 23.97 32.96 4.18
CA THR A 813 23.96 32.73 5.65
C THR A 813 22.77 31.88 6.12
N GLN A 814 21.76 31.67 5.28
CA GLN A 814 20.56 30.90 5.61
C GLN A 814 20.20 29.98 4.45
N ASN A 815 19.46 28.89 4.73
CA ASN A 815 18.97 27.99 3.69
C ASN A 815 17.75 28.63 3.00
N PRO A 816 17.67 28.69 1.65
CA PRO A 816 16.55 29.33 0.97
C PRO A 816 15.20 28.67 1.26
N TYR A 817 15.18 27.38 1.57
CA TYR A 817 13.96 26.64 1.86
C TYR A 817 13.39 26.95 3.25
N GLU A 818 14.19 27.51 4.16
CA GLU A 818 13.74 28.03 5.47
C GLU A 818 12.67 29.12 5.28
N LEU A 819 12.89 30.06 4.34
CA LEU A 819 11.92 31.12 4.01
C LEU A 819 10.66 30.61 3.29
N LEU A 820 10.63 29.33 2.95
CA LEU A 820 9.52 28.69 2.26
C LEU A 820 8.75 27.70 3.16
N GLU A 821 9.13 27.55 4.43
CA GLU A 821 8.41 26.70 5.37
C GLU A 821 6.94 27.15 5.54
N ASN A 822 6.03 26.18 5.60
CA ASN A 822 4.57 26.42 5.69
C ASN A 822 3.98 27.29 4.55
N LEU A 823 4.68 27.37 3.41
CA LEU A 823 4.24 28.11 2.23
C LEU A 823 3.79 27.20 1.09
N GLY A 824 3.56 25.90 1.30
CA GLY A 824 3.09 24.97 0.26
C GLY A 824 1.70 25.33 -0.29
N ASN A 825 1.55 25.35 -1.62
CA ASN A 825 0.34 25.75 -2.34
C ASN A 825 -0.12 27.20 -2.07
N ARG A 826 0.78 28.07 -1.59
CA ARG A 826 0.50 29.49 -1.30
C ARG A 826 1.24 30.39 -2.28
N HIS A 827 0.76 31.62 -2.42
CA HIS A 827 1.45 32.64 -3.21
C HIS A 827 2.62 33.23 -2.41
N VAL A 828 3.76 33.37 -3.08
CA VAL A 828 4.96 34.03 -2.56
C VAL A 828 5.46 35.07 -3.55
N GLU A 829 6.00 36.19 -3.05
CA GLU A 829 6.65 37.20 -3.88
C GLU A 829 8.15 36.92 -3.95
N LEU A 830 8.68 36.71 -5.16
CA LEU A 830 10.10 36.54 -5.42
C LEU A 830 10.68 37.83 -5.99
N THR A 831 11.82 38.30 -5.46
CA THR A 831 12.63 39.34 -6.11
C THR A 831 13.82 38.69 -6.79
N VAL A 832 13.92 38.85 -8.11
CA VAL A 832 14.89 38.13 -8.95
C VAL A 832 15.64 39.11 -9.87
N ASN A 833 16.92 38.85 -10.13
CA ASN A 833 17.71 39.64 -11.08
C ASN A 833 18.85 38.85 -11.72
N SER A 834 19.24 39.19 -12.95
CA SER A 834 20.42 38.63 -13.65
C SER A 834 21.77 38.98 -12.99
N SER A 835 21.79 39.89 -12.02
CA SER A 835 22.98 40.29 -11.26
C SER A 835 22.72 40.18 -9.75
N PRO A 836 23.76 40.03 -8.89
CA PRO A 836 23.60 39.88 -7.44
C PRO A 836 23.28 41.21 -6.74
N SER A 837 22.45 42.06 -7.36
CA SER A 837 22.10 43.41 -6.90
C SER A 837 20.61 43.65 -7.02
N LEU A 838 20.06 44.47 -6.13
CA LEU A 838 18.66 44.90 -6.21
C LEU A 838 18.41 45.89 -7.35
N SER A 839 19.47 46.49 -7.91
CA SER A 839 19.33 47.43 -9.03
C SER A 839 18.82 46.70 -10.28
N GLY A 840 17.63 47.08 -10.75
CA GLY A 840 16.98 46.44 -11.90
C GLY A 840 16.28 45.12 -11.58
N ALA A 841 16.20 44.72 -10.30
CA ALA A 841 15.51 43.50 -9.91
C ALA A 841 14.00 43.57 -10.19
N LYS A 842 13.42 42.43 -10.58
CA LYS A 842 11.99 42.28 -10.87
C LYS A 842 11.31 41.49 -9.77
N ARG A 843 10.00 41.70 -9.62
CA ARG A 843 9.17 40.98 -8.65
C ARG A 843 8.15 40.11 -9.36
N TYR A 844 7.98 38.89 -8.86
CA TYR A 844 7.05 37.89 -9.39
C TYR A 844 6.24 37.27 -8.25
N ASN A 845 4.93 37.20 -8.41
CA ASN A 845 4.07 36.43 -7.50
C ASN A 845 3.87 35.03 -8.08
N VAL A 846 4.35 34.00 -7.38
CA VAL A 846 4.27 32.61 -7.82
C VAL A 846 3.49 31.78 -6.80
N LYS A 847 2.66 30.85 -7.26
CA LYS A 847 2.04 29.85 -6.38
C LYS A 847 3.02 28.70 -6.21
N THR A 848 3.50 28.44 -5.01
CA THR A 848 4.42 27.32 -4.73
C THR A 848 3.73 25.96 -4.91
N ILE A 849 4.51 24.89 -5.02
CA ILE A 849 4.05 23.49 -4.96
C ILE A 849 4.55 22.83 -3.67
N THR A 850 4.04 21.64 -3.35
CA THR A 850 4.45 20.86 -2.16
C THR A 850 5.43 19.72 -2.47
N SER A 851 5.64 19.39 -3.75
CA SER A 851 6.55 18.35 -4.20
C SER A 851 7.05 18.64 -5.60
N GLU A 852 8.34 18.38 -5.87
CA GLU A 852 8.96 18.49 -7.19
C GLU A 852 9.14 17.13 -7.90
N GLN A 853 8.68 16.02 -7.30
CA GLN A 853 8.94 14.66 -7.80
C GLN A 853 8.48 14.47 -9.26
N GLU A 854 7.24 14.85 -9.57
CA GLU A 854 6.70 14.72 -10.93
C GLU A 854 7.41 15.62 -11.95
N LEU A 855 7.88 16.80 -11.53
CA LEU A 855 8.66 17.70 -12.41
C LEU A 855 10.04 17.11 -12.71
N ARG A 856 10.69 16.50 -11.71
CA ARG A 856 11.97 15.80 -11.85
C ARG A 856 11.83 14.57 -12.73
N TYR A 857 10.73 13.84 -12.60
CA TYR A 857 10.37 12.71 -13.44
C TYR A 857 10.18 13.11 -14.89
N LEU A 858 9.37 14.14 -15.14
CA LEU A 858 9.12 14.66 -16.48
C LEU A 858 10.41 15.10 -17.17
N GLU A 859 11.26 15.85 -16.46
CA GLU A 859 12.58 16.25 -16.94
C GLU A 859 13.47 15.06 -17.29
N TRP A 860 13.51 14.06 -16.41
CA TRP A 860 14.32 12.86 -16.65
C TRP A 860 13.85 12.09 -17.89
N VAL A 861 12.55 11.82 -18.02
CA VAL A 861 11.97 11.15 -19.21
C VAL A 861 12.27 11.94 -20.48
N LYS A 862 12.11 13.27 -20.44
CA LYS A 862 12.41 14.14 -21.58
C LYS A 862 13.89 14.04 -21.98
N SER A 863 14.81 14.12 -21.00
CA SER A 863 16.25 14.00 -21.26
C SER A 863 16.64 12.65 -21.87
N ARG A 864 16.00 11.55 -21.44
CA ARG A 864 16.23 10.20 -22.01
C ARG A 864 15.72 10.12 -23.45
N ARG A 865 14.57 10.71 -23.74
CA ARG A 865 14.02 10.79 -25.10
C ARG A 865 14.93 11.59 -26.03
N GLU A 866 15.45 12.73 -25.58
CA GLU A 866 16.41 13.55 -26.35
C GLU A 866 17.73 12.81 -26.60
N LEU A 867 18.20 12.00 -25.64
CA LEU A 867 19.36 11.12 -25.81
C LEU A 867 19.10 10.07 -26.90
N VAL A 868 17.96 9.37 -26.85
CA VAL A 868 17.58 8.36 -27.88
C VAL A 868 17.45 8.99 -29.26
N ASP A 869 16.80 10.15 -29.37
CA ASP A 869 16.66 10.87 -30.64
C ASP A 869 18.03 11.25 -31.21
N ARG A 870 18.94 11.79 -30.38
CA ARG A 870 20.30 12.15 -30.79
C ARG A 870 21.13 10.94 -31.24
N LEU A 871 21.12 9.85 -30.46
CA LEU A 871 21.91 8.66 -30.77
C LEU A 871 21.37 7.89 -32.00
N SER A 872 20.06 7.93 -32.23
CA SER A 872 19.42 7.20 -33.34
C SER A 872 19.20 8.04 -34.61
N GLY A 873 19.49 9.35 -34.57
CA GLY A 873 19.12 10.27 -35.64
C GLY A 873 17.60 10.43 -35.79
N GLY A 874 16.86 10.31 -34.69
CA GLY A 874 15.39 10.43 -34.64
C GLY A 874 14.62 9.20 -35.11
N ARG A 875 15.28 8.06 -35.37
CA ARG A 875 14.66 6.84 -35.91
C ARG A 875 13.94 6.00 -34.85
N ILE A 876 14.36 6.09 -33.60
CA ILE A 876 13.86 5.26 -32.49
C ILE A 876 12.96 6.10 -31.57
N GLY A 877 11.80 5.57 -31.20
CA GLY A 877 10.94 6.16 -30.15
C GLY A 877 11.29 5.66 -28.76
N TYR A 878 11.08 6.49 -27.73
CA TYR A 878 11.32 6.15 -26.32
C TYR A 878 10.09 6.39 -25.45
N ILE A 879 9.71 5.36 -24.71
CA ILE A 879 8.55 5.33 -23.82
C ILE A 879 9.00 4.78 -22.47
N HIS A 880 8.89 5.56 -21.40
CA HIS A 880 9.09 5.06 -20.04
C HIS A 880 7.77 4.66 -19.40
N VAL A 881 7.77 3.55 -18.66
CA VAL A 881 6.60 2.96 -18.01
C VAL A 881 6.85 2.93 -16.49
N PRO A 882 6.34 3.93 -15.73
CA PRO A 882 6.67 4.07 -14.30
C PRO A 882 6.02 3.02 -13.38
N ASN A 883 4.96 2.36 -13.82
CA ASN A 883 4.26 1.31 -13.07
C ASN A 883 3.41 0.45 -14.03
N THR A 884 2.78 -0.64 -13.57
CA THR A 884 1.76 -1.38 -14.36
C THR A 884 0.34 -1.09 -13.88
N ALA A 885 0.17 0.02 -13.13
CA ALA A 885 -1.11 0.54 -12.69
C ALA A 885 -1.61 1.61 -13.68
N ILE A 886 -2.26 2.65 -13.18
CA ILE A 886 -2.95 3.66 -14.01
C ILE A 886 -1.95 4.50 -14.80
N GLU A 887 -0.88 4.98 -14.15
CA GLU A 887 0.07 5.91 -14.75
C GLU A 887 0.87 5.26 -15.87
N GLY A 888 1.39 4.04 -15.68
CA GLY A 888 2.16 3.39 -16.74
C GLY A 888 1.32 2.88 -17.91
N ASN A 889 0.08 2.44 -17.69
CA ASN A 889 -0.85 2.20 -18.80
C ASN A 889 -1.10 3.49 -19.60
N ARG A 890 -1.27 4.63 -18.90
CA ARG A 890 -1.44 5.94 -19.53
C ARG A 890 -0.19 6.38 -20.32
N GLU A 891 1.00 6.27 -19.73
CA GLU A 891 2.25 6.68 -20.38
C GLU A 891 2.63 5.76 -21.55
N LEU A 892 2.39 4.45 -21.43
CA LEU A 892 2.56 3.51 -22.54
C LEU A 892 1.62 3.86 -23.71
N PHE A 893 0.33 4.08 -23.44
CA PHE A 893 -0.64 4.43 -24.47
C PHE A 893 -0.32 5.78 -25.12
N LYS A 894 -0.01 6.82 -24.34
CA LYS A 894 0.45 8.12 -24.86
C LYS A 894 1.70 7.96 -25.72
N GLY A 895 2.66 7.15 -25.27
CA GLY A 895 3.88 6.86 -26.00
C GLY A 895 3.61 6.17 -27.33
N MET A 896 2.76 5.15 -27.35
CA MET A 896 2.34 4.46 -28.58
C MET A 896 1.60 5.40 -29.53
N LEU A 897 0.71 6.25 -29.01
CA LEU A 897 0.04 7.27 -29.81
C LEU A 897 1.04 8.23 -30.47
N ALA A 898 2.07 8.66 -29.73
CA ALA A 898 3.08 9.58 -30.22
C ALA A 898 4.10 8.93 -31.18
N PHE A 899 4.53 7.69 -30.91
CA PHE A 899 5.74 7.10 -31.52
C PHE A 899 5.50 5.85 -32.37
N ASN A 900 4.26 5.40 -32.58
CA ASN A 900 3.99 4.22 -33.45
C ASN A 900 4.47 4.35 -34.92
N HIS A 901 4.87 5.56 -35.34
CA HIS A 901 5.41 5.84 -36.68
C HIS A 901 6.95 5.77 -36.74
N LYS A 902 7.62 5.66 -35.60
CA LYS A 902 9.07 5.47 -35.53
C LYS A 902 9.45 4.10 -36.10
N GLU A 903 10.71 3.95 -36.50
CA GLU A 903 11.20 2.71 -37.11
C GLU A 903 11.41 1.59 -36.08
N ALA A 904 11.73 1.96 -34.84
CA ALA A 904 11.87 1.06 -33.70
C ALA A 904 11.44 1.74 -32.40
N LEU A 905 11.22 0.95 -31.34
CA LEU A 905 10.82 1.46 -30.01
C LEU A 905 11.69 0.92 -28.87
N ILE A 906 12.01 1.79 -27.93
CA ILE A 906 12.50 1.43 -26.59
C ILE A 906 11.35 1.59 -25.60
N ILE A 907 11.04 0.50 -24.90
CA ILE A 907 10.13 0.49 -23.75
C ILE A 907 10.98 0.43 -22.48
N ASP A 908 11.07 1.51 -21.74
CA ASP A 908 11.86 1.58 -20.51
C ASP A 908 11.00 1.22 -19.30
N ASP A 909 11.22 0.03 -18.76
CA ASP A 909 10.55 -0.53 -17.57
C ASP A 909 11.43 -0.39 -16.31
N ARG A 910 12.60 0.26 -16.40
CA ARG A 910 13.43 0.55 -15.23
C ARG A 910 12.63 1.38 -14.23
N TYR A 911 12.77 1.07 -12.94
CA TYR A 911 12.04 1.76 -11.87
C TYR A 911 10.51 1.55 -11.86
N ASN A 912 9.98 0.59 -12.62
CA ASN A 912 8.55 0.27 -12.62
C ASN A 912 8.06 -0.23 -11.25
N GLY A 913 7.14 0.52 -10.63
CA GLY A 913 6.63 0.23 -9.28
C GLY A 913 5.64 -0.95 -9.17
N GLY A 914 5.29 -1.61 -10.26
CA GLY A 914 4.28 -2.67 -10.32
C GLY A 914 2.84 -2.15 -10.36
N GLY A 915 1.87 -3.01 -10.05
CA GLY A 915 0.46 -2.69 -10.22
C GLY A 915 -0.33 -3.93 -10.63
N PHE A 916 -1.06 -3.82 -11.74
CA PHE A 916 -1.82 -4.94 -12.28
C PHE A 916 -0.93 -5.88 -13.09
N ILE A 917 -1.45 -7.08 -13.38
CA ILE A 917 -0.82 -7.98 -14.35
C ILE A 917 -0.90 -7.32 -15.74
N PRO A 918 0.22 -7.17 -16.46
CA PRO A 918 0.32 -6.29 -17.63
C PRO A 918 -0.07 -6.97 -18.96
N ASP A 919 -1.03 -7.89 -18.95
CA ASP A 919 -1.49 -8.59 -20.16
C ASP A 919 -2.05 -7.60 -21.20
N ARG A 920 -2.85 -6.61 -20.78
CA ARG A 920 -3.36 -5.54 -21.66
C ARG A 920 -2.27 -4.66 -22.25
N MET A 921 -1.20 -4.41 -21.50
CA MET A 921 -0.06 -3.62 -21.97
C MET A 921 0.70 -4.38 -23.06
N ILE A 922 0.83 -5.69 -22.90
CA ILE A 922 1.42 -6.58 -23.90
C ILE A 922 0.51 -6.70 -25.12
N ASP A 923 -0.80 -6.80 -24.96
CA ASP A 923 -1.75 -6.78 -26.07
C ASP A 923 -1.56 -5.55 -26.97
N LEU A 924 -1.34 -4.37 -26.37
CA LEU A 924 -1.06 -3.12 -27.10
C LEU A 924 0.25 -3.18 -27.89
N LEU A 925 1.33 -3.74 -27.30
CA LEU A 925 2.63 -3.89 -27.97
C LEU A 925 2.62 -4.96 -29.07
N ASN A 926 1.83 -6.02 -28.88
CA ASN A 926 1.68 -7.13 -29.79
C ASN A 926 0.85 -6.78 -31.05
N ARG A 927 0.16 -5.63 -31.09
CA ARG A 927 -0.61 -5.19 -32.26
C ARG A 927 0.28 -5.11 -33.50
N ARG A 928 -0.22 -5.66 -34.62
CA ARG A 928 0.43 -5.62 -35.94
C ARG A 928 -0.45 -4.90 -36.94
N THR A 929 0.16 -4.23 -37.91
CA THR A 929 -0.58 -3.63 -39.03
C THR A 929 -1.14 -4.75 -39.90
N LEU A 930 -2.46 -4.85 -39.97
CA LEU A 930 -3.15 -5.86 -40.77
C LEU A 930 -3.35 -5.38 -42.21
N VAL A 931 -3.75 -4.11 -42.37
CA VAL A 931 -4.09 -3.52 -43.67
C VAL A 931 -3.72 -2.04 -43.73
N TYR A 932 -3.65 -1.52 -44.96
CA TYR A 932 -3.50 -0.10 -45.26
C TYR A 932 -4.71 0.43 -46.02
N TRP A 933 -5.22 1.59 -45.61
CA TRP A 933 -6.30 2.29 -46.30
C TRP A 933 -5.75 3.44 -47.13
N HIS A 934 -6.02 3.40 -48.43
CA HIS A 934 -5.72 4.51 -49.32
C HIS A 934 -6.83 5.58 -49.25
N ARG A 935 -6.42 6.85 -49.16
CA ARG A 935 -7.33 8.00 -49.28
C ARG A 935 -6.76 8.98 -50.30
N ASN A 936 -7.56 9.29 -51.32
CA ASN A 936 -7.13 10.14 -52.43
C ASN A 936 -6.57 11.48 -51.93
N GLY A 937 -5.42 11.88 -52.48
CA GLY A 937 -4.73 13.13 -52.13
C GLY A 937 -3.90 13.10 -50.84
N LEU A 938 -3.88 11.98 -50.09
CA LEU A 938 -2.99 11.83 -48.94
C LEU A 938 -1.72 11.05 -49.32
N PRO A 939 -0.53 11.50 -48.87
CA PRO A 939 0.74 10.88 -49.22
C PRO A 939 1.03 9.58 -48.46
N GLN A 940 0.36 9.35 -47.32
CA GLN A 940 0.58 8.20 -46.45
C GLN A 940 -0.73 7.44 -46.26
N PRO A 941 -0.74 6.10 -46.44
CA PRO A 941 -1.93 5.31 -46.16
C PRO A 941 -2.15 5.18 -44.64
N MET A 942 -3.42 5.03 -44.25
CA MET A 942 -3.79 4.83 -42.85
C MET A 942 -3.65 3.34 -42.47
N LYS A 943 -3.03 3.04 -41.31
CA LYS A 943 -2.89 1.68 -40.77
C LYS A 943 -4.18 1.19 -40.11
N SER A 944 -4.37 -0.12 -40.03
CA SER A 944 -5.38 -0.75 -39.16
C SER A 944 -4.81 -1.98 -38.44
N PRO A 945 -4.81 -2.01 -37.09
CA PRO A 945 -5.16 -0.92 -36.18
C PRO A 945 -4.32 0.35 -36.40
N GLY A 946 -4.90 1.53 -36.10
CA GLY A 946 -4.22 2.82 -36.31
C GLY A 946 -3.01 3.01 -35.40
N ILE A 947 -3.05 2.41 -34.21
CA ILE A 947 -1.96 2.36 -33.24
C ILE A 947 -1.39 0.93 -33.22
N ALA A 948 -0.48 0.66 -34.14
CA ALA A 948 0.31 -0.56 -34.23
C ALA A 948 1.76 -0.23 -34.64
N HIS A 949 2.73 -1.02 -34.19
CA HIS A 949 4.15 -0.83 -34.49
C HIS A 949 4.81 -2.16 -34.88
N ASP A 950 5.16 -2.27 -36.16
CA ASP A 950 5.70 -3.49 -36.76
C ASP A 950 7.25 -3.59 -36.71
N GLY A 951 7.91 -2.49 -36.35
CA GLY A 951 9.38 -2.46 -36.22
C GLY A 951 9.91 -3.16 -34.97
N PRO A 952 11.25 -3.35 -34.89
CA PRO A 952 11.90 -3.96 -33.73
C PRO A 952 11.69 -3.15 -32.45
N LYS A 953 11.72 -3.84 -31.32
CA LYS A 953 11.56 -3.24 -29.99
C LYS A 953 12.61 -3.81 -29.03
N ALA A 954 12.98 -3.01 -28.03
CA ALA A 954 13.79 -3.46 -26.91
C ALA A 954 13.18 -2.94 -25.61
N MET A 955 13.36 -3.68 -24.52
CA MET A 955 12.89 -3.28 -23.20
C MET A 955 14.06 -3.12 -22.23
N LEU A 956 14.09 -1.99 -21.52
CA LEU A 956 15.07 -1.74 -20.47
C LEU A 956 14.50 -2.18 -19.12
N ILE A 957 15.28 -2.91 -18.32
CA ILE A 957 14.89 -3.42 -17.00
C ILE A 957 15.98 -3.18 -15.96
N ASN A 958 15.60 -3.08 -14.69
CA ASN A 958 16.55 -3.09 -13.58
C ASN A 958 15.95 -3.69 -12.32
N GLY A 959 16.74 -3.77 -11.24
CA GLY A 959 16.26 -4.26 -9.94
C GLY A 959 15.02 -3.54 -9.39
N TYR A 960 14.71 -2.32 -9.85
CA TYR A 960 13.52 -1.60 -9.42
C TYR A 960 12.26 -1.91 -10.24
N SER A 961 12.36 -2.61 -11.37
CA SER A 961 11.21 -3.19 -12.08
C SER A 961 10.57 -4.26 -11.20
N SER A 962 9.38 -3.99 -10.65
CA SER A 962 8.81 -4.73 -9.51
C SER A 962 7.39 -5.24 -9.78
N SER A 963 7.06 -6.46 -9.33
CA SER A 963 5.72 -7.03 -9.34
C SER A 963 5.14 -7.12 -10.75
N GLY A 964 4.14 -6.31 -11.11
CA GLY A 964 3.71 -6.22 -12.50
C GLY A 964 4.87 -5.84 -13.45
N GLY A 965 5.86 -5.08 -12.99
CA GLY A 965 7.13 -4.82 -13.69
C GLY A 965 8.12 -5.99 -13.70
N ASP A 966 7.85 -7.08 -12.98
CA ASP A 966 8.50 -8.37 -13.25
C ASP A 966 7.74 -9.14 -14.35
N ALA A 967 6.40 -9.14 -14.29
CA ALA A 967 5.55 -9.82 -15.25
C ALA A 967 5.65 -9.21 -16.66
N PHE A 968 5.81 -7.89 -16.77
CA PHE A 968 5.85 -7.17 -18.04
C PHE A 968 7.04 -7.60 -18.91
N PRO A 969 8.30 -7.57 -18.44
CA PRO A 969 9.43 -8.09 -19.19
C PRO A 969 9.34 -9.60 -19.45
N TYR A 970 8.79 -10.38 -18.50
CA TYR A 970 8.57 -11.81 -18.72
C TYR A 970 7.62 -12.05 -19.90
N PHE A 971 6.48 -11.36 -19.96
CA PHE A 971 5.52 -11.47 -21.07
C PHE A 971 6.08 -10.90 -22.38
N PHE A 972 6.79 -9.77 -22.33
CA PHE A 972 7.43 -9.17 -23.50
C PHE A 972 8.40 -10.13 -24.19
N ARG A 973 9.20 -10.86 -23.40
CA ARG A 973 10.04 -11.94 -23.90
C ARG A 973 9.21 -13.13 -24.40
N LYS A 974 8.20 -13.56 -23.63
CA LYS A 974 7.38 -14.74 -23.95
C LYS A 974 6.59 -14.57 -25.25
N THR A 975 6.14 -13.36 -25.57
CA THR A 975 5.44 -13.05 -26.83
C THR A 975 6.38 -12.68 -27.98
N GLY A 976 7.69 -12.61 -27.72
CA GLY A 976 8.71 -12.36 -28.75
C GLY A 976 8.76 -10.92 -29.25
N GLU A 977 8.37 -9.93 -28.43
CA GLU A 977 8.35 -8.53 -28.85
C GLU A 977 9.73 -7.91 -28.99
N GLY A 978 10.75 -8.43 -28.30
CA GLY A 978 12.10 -7.89 -28.35
C GLY A 978 13.05 -8.45 -27.29
N LYS A 979 14.25 -7.87 -27.20
CA LYS A 979 15.27 -8.22 -26.19
C LYS A 979 15.12 -7.37 -24.93
N LEU A 980 15.42 -7.99 -23.78
CA LEU A 980 15.55 -7.30 -22.49
C LEU A 980 17.01 -6.87 -22.26
N ILE A 981 17.22 -5.64 -21.82
CA ILE A 981 18.54 -5.04 -21.59
C ILE A 981 18.57 -4.41 -20.19
N GLY A 982 19.67 -4.57 -19.46
CA GLY A 982 19.87 -3.93 -18.15
C GLY A 982 20.26 -4.93 -17.07
N THR A 983 19.65 -4.86 -15.89
CA THR A 983 19.92 -5.80 -14.78
C THR A 983 18.66 -6.56 -14.37
N ARG A 984 18.86 -7.65 -13.64
CA ARG A 984 17.77 -8.53 -13.15
C ARG A 984 16.71 -7.74 -12.39
N THR A 985 15.43 -8.06 -12.63
CA THR A 985 14.29 -7.39 -11.98
C THR A 985 14.11 -7.79 -10.52
N TRP A 986 13.20 -7.12 -9.80
CA TRP A 986 12.99 -7.30 -8.36
C TRP A 986 12.68 -8.75 -7.95
N GLY A 987 11.85 -9.46 -8.71
CA GLY A 987 11.53 -10.86 -8.44
C GLY A 987 10.56 -11.09 -7.31
N GLY A 988 9.56 -10.23 -7.14
CA GLY A 988 8.43 -10.50 -6.23
C GLY A 988 7.14 -10.55 -7.01
N LEU A 989 6.53 -11.74 -7.16
CA LEU A 989 5.33 -11.94 -7.97
C LEU A 989 4.36 -12.96 -7.35
N VAL A 990 4.17 -12.86 -6.04
CA VAL A 990 2.99 -13.40 -5.36
C VAL A 990 2.04 -12.26 -5.05
N GLY A 991 0.91 -12.21 -5.74
CA GLY A 991 -0.01 -11.09 -5.70
C GLY A 991 -0.82 -10.99 -4.40
N ILE A 992 -1.39 -9.81 -4.18
CA ILE A 992 -2.21 -9.46 -3.02
C ILE A 992 -3.65 -9.18 -3.46
N SER A 993 -4.63 -9.66 -2.70
CA SER A 993 -6.06 -9.42 -2.96
C SER A 993 -6.83 -9.01 -1.70
N GLY A 994 -6.16 -8.23 -0.83
CA GLY A 994 -6.70 -7.81 0.46
C GLY A 994 -6.79 -8.94 1.48
N ASN A 995 -6.79 -8.58 2.75
CA ASN A 995 -6.94 -9.49 3.89
C ASN A 995 -7.42 -8.68 5.11
N ALA A 996 -7.70 -9.38 6.21
CA ALA A 996 -8.10 -8.75 7.45
C ALA A 996 -7.08 -7.73 7.97
N ARG A 997 -7.57 -6.62 8.54
CA ARG A 997 -6.78 -5.62 9.27
C ARG A 997 -6.60 -6.01 10.74
N LEU A 998 -5.61 -5.40 11.39
CA LEU A 998 -5.39 -5.49 12.84
C LEU A 998 -6.40 -4.60 13.59
N VAL A 999 -6.57 -4.85 14.88
CA VAL A 999 -7.60 -4.22 15.72
C VAL A 999 -7.47 -2.69 15.84
N ASP A 1000 -6.24 -2.18 15.76
CA ASP A 1000 -5.88 -0.77 15.85
C ASP A 1000 -5.77 -0.09 14.48
N GLY A 1001 -6.32 -0.70 13.42
CA GLY A 1001 -6.24 -0.18 12.05
C GLY A 1001 -4.95 -0.51 11.30
N GLY A 1002 -3.93 -1.03 11.99
CA GLY A 1002 -2.70 -1.54 11.37
C GLY A 1002 -2.98 -2.63 10.33
N TYR A 1003 -2.03 -2.87 9.44
CA TYR A 1003 -2.22 -3.81 8.33
C TYR A 1003 -0.95 -4.63 8.10
N ILE A 1004 -1.14 -5.95 7.97
CA ILE A 1004 -0.14 -6.84 7.41
C ILE A 1004 -0.63 -7.26 6.02
N SER A 1005 0.20 -7.10 4.99
CA SER A 1005 -0.14 -7.60 3.66
C SER A 1005 0.30 -9.06 3.57
N VAL A 1006 -0.63 -9.92 3.18
CA VAL A 1006 -0.40 -11.36 3.01
C VAL A 1006 -0.38 -11.68 1.51
N PRO A 1007 0.67 -12.32 0.98
CA PRO A 1007 0.71 -12.80 -0.40
C PRO A 1007 -0.30 -13.94 -0.62
N ARG A 1008 -1.23 -13.79 -1.57
CA ARG A 1008 -2.44 -14.61 -1.69
C ARG A 1008 -2.51 -15.51 -2.92
N PHE A 1009 -1.78 -15.21 -3.99
CA PHE A 1009 -1.80 -16.00 -5.21
C PHE A 1009 -0.47 -15.88 -5.96
N GLY A 1010 0.16 -17.02 -6.27
CA GLY A 1010 1.43 -17.07 -7.01
C GLY A 1010 1.22 -17.38 -8.49
N ILE A 1011 2.21 -17.03 -9.31
CA ILE A 1011 2.23 -17.35 -10.74
C ILE A 1011 3.12 -18.57 -11.03
N TYR A 1012 2.66 -19.44 -11.94
CA TYR A 1012 3.42 -20.58 -12.45
C TYR A 1012 3.30 -20.66 -13.97
N ASP A 1013 4.22 -21.36 -14.62
CA ASP A 1013 4.24 -21.52 -16.08
C ASP A 1013 3.46 -22.75 -16.57
N GLU A 1014 3.43 -22.99 -17.89
CA GLU A 1014 2.75 -24.14 -18.50
C GLU A 1014 3.32 -25.51 -18.09
N LYS A 1015 4.49 -25.56 -17.44
CA LYS A 1015 5.10 -26.78 -16.90
C LYS A 1015 4.73 -27.00 -15.42
N GLY A 1016 4.03 -26.05 -14.81
CA GLY A 1016 3.69 -26.07 -13.39
C GLY A 1016 4.83 -25.60 -12.49
N GLU A 1017 5.82 -24.89 -13.02
CA GLU A 1017 6.94 -24.35 -12.25
C GLU A 1017 6.61 -22.94 -11.75
N TRP A 1018 6.84 -22.68 -10.46
CA TRP A 1018 6.78 -21.31 -9.93
C TRP A 1018 7.84 -20.45 -10.60
N ILE A 1019 7.44 -19.30 -11.11
CA ILE A 1019 8.33 -18.40 -11.85
C ILE A 1019 8.49 -17.06 -11.12
N ILE A 1020 9.62 -16.39 -11.37
CA ILE A 1020 9.94 -15.00 -10.96
C ILE A 1020 10.17 -14.82 -9.45
N GLU A 1021 9.32 -15.35 -8.59
CA GLU A 1021 9.37 -15.15 -7.13
C GLU A 1021 10.74 -15.51 -6.52
N GLY A 1022 11.31 -14.60 -5.75
CA GLY A 1022 12.62 -14.71 -5.10
C GLY A 1022 13.84 -14.56 -6.03
N ILE A 1023 13.64 -14.45 -7.35
CA ILE A 1023 14.74 -14.47 -8.34
C ILE A 1023 14.70 -13.25 -9.27
N GLY A 1024 13.55 -12.95 -9.89
CA GLY A 1024 13.39 -11.93 -10.93
C GLY A 1024 13.56 -12.48 -12.35
N VAL A 1025 13.42 -11.57 -13.32
CA VAL A 1025 13.62 -11.80 -14.74
C VAL A 1025 15.02 -11.31 -15.12
N TYR A 1026 15.84 -12.21 -15.66
CA TYR A 1026 17.16 -11.85 -16.17
C TYR A 1026 17.05 -11.13 -17.51
N PRO A 1027 17.92 -10.14 -17.81
CA PRO A 1027 18.03 -9.52 -19.13
C PRO A 1027 18.57 -10.52 -20.16
N ASP A 1028 18.34 -10.26 -21.45
CA ASP A 1028 19.04 -10.96 -22.54
C ASP A 1028 20.45 -10.40 -22.73
N ILE A 1029 20.63 -9.10 -22.45
CA ILE A 1029 21.91 -8.39 -22.49
C ILE A 1029 22.09 -7.68 -21.16
N GLU A 1030 23.01 -8.17 -20.34
CA GLU A 1030 23.33 -7.56 -19.05
C GLU A 1030 24.10 -6.25 -19.25
N VAL A 1031 23.56 -5.17 -18.69
CA VAL A 1031 24.16 -3.83 -18.69
C VAL A 1031 23.95 -3.21 -17.32
N VAL A 1032 25.04 -2.88 -16.64
CA VAL A 1032 24.99 -2.19 -15.35
C VAL A 1032 25.04 -0.69 -15.59
N ASP A 1033 24.04 0.03 -15.07
CA ASP A 1033 24.01 1.49 -15.07
C ASP A 1033 25.03 2.03 -14.04
N ARG A 1034 26.30 2.09 -14.43
CA ARG A 1034 27.43 2.44 -13.55
C ARG A 1034 27.26 3.84 -12.93
N PRO A 1035 27.42 4.00 -11.59
CA PRO A 1035 27.21 5.28 -10.90
C PRO A 1035 27.94 6.48 -11.50
N GLU A 1036 29.20 6.31 -11.88
CA GLU A 1036 30.05 7.35 -12.44
C GLU A 1036 29.67 7.76 -13.86
N GLU A 1037 29.06 6.86 -14.64
CA GLU A 1037 28.57 7.15 -15.99
C GLU A 1037 27.24 7.92 -15.91
N LEU A 1038 26.36 7.51 -15.01
CA LEU A 1038 25.14 8.27 -14.71
C LEU A 1038 25.46 9.68 -14.19
N ALA A 1039 26.48 9.82 -13.35
CA ALA A 1039 26.95 11.12 -12.85
C ALA A 1039 27.46 12.04 -13.98
N LYS A 1040 28.03 11.48 -15.06
CA LYS A 1040 28.44 12.23 -16.27
C LYS A 1040 27.27 12.54 -17.22
N GLY A 1041 26.08 12.00 -16.95
CA GLY A 1041 24.89 12.14 -17.78
C GLY A 1041 24.72 11.08 -18.88
N ASN A 1042 25.64 10.11 -18.94
CA ASN A 1042 25.55 8.95 -19.84
C ASN A 1042 24.48 7.96 -19.33
N ASP A 1043 23.99 7.08 -20.21
CA ASP A 1043 23.03 6.03 -19.86
C ASP A 1043 23.38 4.74 -20.61
N PRO A 1044 24.18 3.85 -19.99
CA PRO A 1044 24.70 2.64 -20.64
C PRO A 1044 23.58 1.75 -21.22
N SER A 1045 22.47 1.60 -20.51
CA SER A 1045 21.34 0.78 -20.95
C SER A 1045 20.67 1.36 -22.20
N ILE A 1046 20.43 2.68 -22.24
CA ILE A 1046 19.89 3.35 -23.44
C ILE A 1046 20.86 3.26 -24.62
N GLU A 1047 22.14 3.53 -24.39
CA GLU A 1047 23.17 3.45 -25.44
C GLU A 1047 23.19 2.06 -26.06
N LYS A 1048 23.12 1.00 -25.24
CA LYS A 1048 23.07 -0.38 -25.72
C LYS A 1048 21.79 -0.71 -26.49
N ALA A 1049 20.65 -0.21 -26.04
CA ALA A 1049 19.38 -0.42 -26.74
C ALA A 1049 19.36 0.28 -28.10
N VAL A 1050 19.89 1.50 -28.19
CA VAL A 1050 20.00 2.21 -29.48
C VAL A 1050 20.95 1.48 -30.42
N GLU A 1051 22.10 1.01 -29.94
CA GLU A 1051 23.04 0.20 -30.73
C GLU A 1051 22.35 -1.05 -31.29
N LEU A 1052 21.67 -1.83 -30.43
CA LEU A 1052 20.96 -3.05 -30.81
C LEU A 1052 19.91 -2.77 -31.90
N LEU A 1053 19.01 -1.81 -31.65
CA LEU A 1053 17.89 -1.53 -32.55
C LEU A 1053 18.35 -0.96 -33.89
N LEU A 1054 19.39 -0.13 -33.92
CA LEU A 1054 19.97 0.35 -35.18
C LEU A 1054 20.60 -0.81 -35.98
N GLU A 1055 21.18 -1.80 -35.31
CA GLU A 1055 21.71 -2.99 -35.97
C GLU A 1055 20.59 -3.90 -36.49
N GLU A 1056 19.53 -4.12 -35.71
CA GLU A 1056 18.35 -4.86 -36.17
C GLU A 1056 17.67 -4.18 -37.36
N LEU A 1057 17.60 -2.84 -37.38
CA LEU A 1057 17.08 -2.08 -38.52
C LEU A 1057 17.98 -2.14 -39.75
N LYS A 1058 19.28 -2.40 -39.63
CA LYS A 1058 20.14 -2.66 -40.80
C LYS A 1058 19.88 -4.04 -41.38
N GLN A 1059 19.67 -5.03 -40.50
CA GLN A 1059 19.42 -6.41 -40.90
C GLN A 1059 18.01 -6.59 -41.48
N ASN A 1060 17.03 -5.89 -40.91
CA ASN A 1060 15.63 -5.88 -41.33
C ASN A 1060 15.13 -4.43 -41.46
N PRO A 1061 15.42 -3.76 -42.59
CA PRO A 1061 14.95 -2.39 -42.84
C PRO A 1061 13.42 -2.30 -42.80
N VAL A 1062 12.92 -1.12 -42.40
CA VAL A 1062 11.48 -0.85 -42.40
C VAL A 1062 10.92 -1.01 -43.80
N ARG A 1063 9.82 -1.76 -43.90
CA ARG A 1063 9.11 -1.97 -45.17
C ARG A 1063 8.54 -0.64 -45.67
N GLU A 1064 8.99 -0.20 -46.84
CA GLU A 1064 8.37 0.91 -47.56
C GLU A 1064 7.00 0.48 -48.10
N ILE A 1065 5.97 1.27 -47.85
CA ILE A 1065 4.59 0.96 -48.26
C ILE A 1065 4.26 1.70 -49.55
N GLU A 1066 4.21 0.96 -50.65
CA GLU A 1066 3.76 1.48 -51.92
C GLU A 1066 2.23 1.49 -52.01
N THR A 1067 1.65 2.63 -52.38
CA THR A 1067 0.22 2.73 -52.66
C THR A 1067 -0.09 2.06 -54.01
N PRO A 1068 -1.10 1.18 -54.11
CA PRO A 1068 -1.45 0.53 -55.37
C PRO A 1068 -1.91 1.56 -56.41
N THR A 1069 -1.67 1.26 -57.69
CA THR A 1069 -2.20 2.08 -58.80
C THR A 1069 -3.72 2.15 -58.73
N PRO A 1070 -4.35 3.33 -58.97
CA PRO A 1070 -5.81 3.44 -58.99
C PRO A 1070 -6.45 2.43 -59.95
N PRO A 1071 -7.54 1.75 -59.55
CA PRO A 1071 -8.20 0.77 -60.40
C PRO A 1071 -8.91 1.43 -61.58
N ASP A 1072 -8.72 0.91 -62.80
CA ASP A 1072 -9.54 1.25 -63.98
C ASP A 1072 -10.72 0.29 -64.11
N ARG A 1073 -11.90 0.72 -63.66
CA ARG A 1073 -13.14 -0.07 -63.73
C ARG A 1073 -13.92 0.12 -65.04
N SER A 1074 -13.42 0.89 -66.01
CA SER A 1074 -14.13 1.15 -67.27
C SER A 1074 -14.27 -0.08 -68.18
N LYS A 1075 -13.56 -1.18 -67.87
CA LYS A 1075 -13.54 -2.44 -68.64
C LYS A 1075 -13.66 -3.70 -67.76
N TRP A 1076 -14.20 -3.61 -66.54
CA TRP A 1076 -14.14 -4.73 -65.59
C TRP A 1076 -15.04 -5.91 -66.02
N ILE A 1077 -14.44 -7.09 -66.23
CA ILE A 1077 -15.10 -8.40 -66.23
C ILE A 1077 -14.73 -9.08 -64.91
N GLU A 1078 -15.72 -9.42 -64.10
CA GLU A 1078 -15.54 -10.09 -62.80
C GLU A 1078 -14.96 -11.50 -63.05
N VAL A 1079 -13.83 -11.81 -62.43
CA VAL A 1079 -13.28 -13.17 -62.38
C VAL A 1079 -13.21 -13.55 -60.92
N GLU A 1080 -13.74 -14.72 -60.56
CA GLU A 1080 -13.62 -15.25 -59.20
C GLU A 1080 -12.13 -15.34 -58.82
N ILE A 1081 -11.81 -14.78 -57.66
CA ILE A 1081 -10.49 -14.88 -57.05
C ILE A 1081 -10.56 -16.07 -56.08
N GLU A 1082 -9.76 -17.11 -56.33
CA GLU A 1082 -9.59 -18.28 -55.44
C GLU A 1082 -9.02 -17.91 -54.07
#